data_AF-A0A6A6VNX7-F1
#
_entry.id   AF-A0A6A6VNX7-F1
#
_cell.length_a   1.000
_cell.length_b   1.000
_cell.length_c   1.000
_cell.angle_alpha   90.00
_cell.angle_beta   90.00
_cell.angle_gamma   90.00
#
_symmetry.space_group_name_H-M   'P 1'
#
loop_
_entity.id
_entity.type
_entity.pdbx_description
1 polymer ?
#
loop_
_entity_poly.entity_id
_entity_poly.type
_entity_poly.pdbx_seq_one_letter_code
_entity_poly.pdbx_strand_id
1 'polypeptide(L)'
;MRTQSLLRAHSLAGGCLRSGARSTSRVPRCAFSSAVLPRAGQSNGAVFGSWMSEKTSAAQRRWQSGTAAAVMKQAAADPSTLTQETIVENLDPVEAARLSKVRNIGIAAHIDSGKTTCSERVLYYTGRINSIHEVRGKDAVGAKMDSMDLEREKGITIQSAATFCDWTKNENGKDEKYHINLIDTPGHIDFTIEVERALRVLDGAVMILCAVSGVQSQTITVDRQMRRYNIPRISFVNKMDRMGANPWKAVEQINQKLRIPAAALQVPIGREDNFQGVVDLIHMRSIYNEGQKGEVVVVKDEVPADLVEFAKEKRQKLIETLADVDDEMAELFLDEQEPTPEQIKAAIRRATIALKFSPVMMGSALADKSVQPMLDGVCDYLPNPAEVENMALDMKRKEAPVKLVSYSSLPFVGLAFKLEESNFGQLTYIRVYQGTLRKGMNVFNARSDKKVKIPKIVRMHSDEMEEVQEINAGEICAVFGVDCASGDTFTDGSLGYTMSSMFVPEPVISLSIKPKNTKDTANFSKAMNRFQREDPTFRVHVDAESQETVISGMGELHLDIYVERMRREYRVDCETGQPQVAYRETITKRVNFDHTLKKQTGGSGDFARVVGWLEPSESLSENKFEEQITGGTISEKFLYACEKGFNASCEKGPLLGHRVLGTSMVINDGATHAVDSSEMAFKNATQQAFRKSFIQGAPQVLEPLMKTTITAPNEFQGNVVGLLNKRNAVINDTEIGPEDFTVYADCSLNSMFGFSSQLRASTQGKGEFSMEFSHYSPAPPQLQKELVAKYEKEQKDRN
;
A
#
# COMPACT_ATOMS: atom_id res chain seq x y z
N MET A 1 2.71 18.97 -57.60
CA MET A 1 1.78 19.41 -58.68
C MET A 1 0.35 19.30 -58.15
N ARG A 2 -0.35 20.44 -58.07
CA ARG A 2 -1.81 20.71 -57.99
C ARG A 2 -2.68 19.87 -57.01
N THR A 3 -3.09 20.35 -55.84
CA THR A 3 -4.23 21.27 -55.49
C THR A 3 -5.61 20.91 -56.04
N GLN A 4 -6.57 20.66 -55.12
CA GLN A 4 -7.95 21.20 -55.01
C GLN A 4 -8.69 20.36 -53.94
N SER A 5 -9.07 20.80 -52.72
CA SER A 5 -9.96 21.89 -52.26
C SER A 5 -11.33 21.94 -52.94
N LEU A 6 -12.41 21.66 -52.20
CA LEU A 6 -13.57 22.56 -52.09
C LEU A 6 -14.57 22.14 -51.00
N LEU A 7 -14.93 23.15 -50.21
CA LEU A 7 -16.02 23.26 -49.24
C LEU A 7 -17.38 23.51 -49.92
N ARG A 8 -18.47 23.14 -49.22
CA ARG A 8 -19.78 23.82 -49.00
C ARG A 8 -20.90 22.77 -48.92
N ALA A 9 -22.07 22.93 -48.29
CA ALA A 9 -22.65 23.72 -47.20
C ALA A 9 -24.19 23.60 -47.36
N HIS A 10 -24.92 23.52 -46.23
CA HIS A 10 -26.31 23.97 -45.99
C HIS A 10 -27.58 23.17 -46.39
N SER A 11 -28.50 23.21 -45.39
CA SER A 11 -29.99 23.33 -45.39
C SER A 11 -30.81 22.08 -45.74
N LEU A 12 -31.62 21.51 -44.83
CA LEU A 12 -32.92 21.93 -44.22
C LEU A 12 -34.16 21.62 -45.08
N ALA A 13 -35.20 21.11 -44.38
CA ALA A 13 -36.59 20.81 -44.79
C ALA A 13 -36.76 19.52 -45.62
N GLY A 14 -37.80 18.68 -45.46
CA GLY A 14 -39.04 18.73 -44.68
C GLY A 14 -40.15 17.98 -45.46
N GLY A 15 -40.97 17.19 -44.75
CA GLY A 15 -42.25 16.60 -45.24
C GLY A 15 -42.13 15.23 -45.93
N CYS A 16 -43.09 14.30 -45.89
CA CYS A 16 -44.45 14.31 -45.34
C CYS A 16 -45.01 12.86 -45.31
N LEU A 17 -45.83 12.57 -44.30
CA LEU A 17 -47.12 11.83 -44.27
C LEU A 17 -47.33 10.42 -44.87
N ARG A 18 -47.85 9.52 -44.00
CA ARG A 18 -49.09 8.69 -44.07
C ARG A 18 -48.89 7.46 -43.13
N SER A 19 -49.85 6.93 -42.35
CA SER A 19 -51.30 7.10 -42.24
C SER A 19 -51.87 6.33 -41.03
N GLY A 20 -52.87 6.93 -40.34
CA GLY A 20 -54.09 6.34 -39.71
C GLY A 20 -53.97 5.38 -38.50
N ALA A 21 -54.92 5.27 -37.58
CA ALA A 21 -56.10 6.07 -37.23
C ALA A 21 -56.66 5.60 -35.85
N ARG A 22 -57.15 6.55 -35.03
CA ARG A 22 -58.28 6.52 -34.05
C ARG A 22 -58.32 5.41 -32.95
N SER A 23 -58.62 5.66 -31.67
CA SER A 23 -59.72 6.49 -31.14
C SER A 23 -59.61 6.78 -29.60
N THR A 24 -59.97 8.02 -29.22
CA THR A 24 -60.82 8.48 -28.06
C THR A 24 -60.53 7.98 -26.62
N SER A 25 -60.50 8.79 -25.54
CA SER A 25 -61.15 10.10 -25.26
C SER A 25 -60.65 10.80 -23.96
N ARG A 26 -60.59 12.14 -24.04
CA ARG A 26 -61.02 13.21 -23.08
C ARG A 26 -60.53 13.31 -21.61
N VAL A 27 -59.51 14.18 -21.45
CA VAL A 27 -59.32 15.39 -20.58
C VAL A 27 -60.66 16.03 -20.07
N PRO A 28 -60.80 16.78 -18.93
CA PRO A 28 -59.84 17.82 -18.49
C PRO A 28 -59.65 18.24 -17.00
N ARG A 29 -58.47 18.86 -16.81
CA ARG A 29 -58.02 20.03 -15.99
C ARG A 29 -58.79 20.58 -14.76
N CYS A 30 -57.98 20.77 -13.71
CA CYS A 30 -57.70 21.99 -12.90
C CYS A 30 -58.64 22.52 -11.79
N ALA A 31 -57.97 22.82 -10.66
CA ALA A 31 -58.04 24.03 -9.82
C ALA A 31 -58.73 23.97 -8.43
N PHE A 32 -57.88 24.17 -7.41
CA PHE A 32 -57.94 25.01 -6.19
C PHE A 32 -59.17 25.08 -5.24
N SER A 33 -58.82 24.86 -3.96
CA SER A 33 -59.14 25.61 -2.72
C SER A 33 -60.52 25.58 -2.03
N SER A 34 -60.46 25.07 -0.78
CA SER A 34 -60.92 25.64 0.51
C SER A 34 -62.40 25.68 0.94
N ALA A 35 -62.59 25.22 2.21
CA ALA A 35 -63.60 25.58 3.23
C ALA A 35 -65.03 25.02 3.08
N VAL A 36 -65.85 24.65 4.09
CA VAL A 36 -65.81 24.52 5.57
C VAL A 36 -67.11 23.73 5.97
N LEU A 37 -67.00 22.76 6.92
CA LEU A 37 -67.92 22.20 7.97
C LEU A 37 -69.49 22.28 7.89
N PRO A 38 -70.29 21.61 8.77
CA PRO A 38 -70.13 20.34 9.53
C PRO A 38 -71.42 19.43 9.58
N ARG A 39 -71.30 18.17 10.04
CA ARG A 39 -72.31 17.58 10.97
C ARG A 39 -71.78 16.35 11.72
N ALA A 40 -72.23 16.25 12.96
CA ALA A 40 -71.69 15.47 14.07
C ALA A 40 -72.16 14.00 14.13
N GLY A 41 -71.37 13.18 14.81
CA GLY A 41 -71.73 11.83 15.30
C GLY A 41 -70.60 11.26 16.17
N GLN A 42 -70.90 11.01 17.44
CA GLN A 42 -69.99 10.74 18.56
C GLN A 42 -69.22 9.40 18.49
N SER A 43 -68.00 9.34 19.04
CA SER A 43 -67.70 8.57 20.27
C SER A 43 -66.27 8.84 20.79
N ASN A 44 -66.12 8.66 22.10
CA ASN A 44 -65.07 9.20 22.96
C ASN A 44 -63.74 8.41 22.95
N GLY A 45 -62.64 9.14 23.19
CA GLY A 45 -61.65 8.73 24.20
C GLY A 45 -60.29 8.23 23.70
N ALA A 46 -59.44 9.10 23.16
CA ALA A 46 -57.96 8.93 23.16
C ALA A 46 -57.23 10.13 22.54
N VAL A 47 -57.24 11.34 23.13
CA VAL A 47 -56.41 12.45 22.61
C VAL A 47 -55.69 13.28 23.69
N PHE A 48 -56.03 13.14 24.97
CA PHE A 48 -55.41 14.01 26.00
C PHE A 48 -53.99 13.61 26.45
N GLY A 49 -53.49 12.41 26.08
CA GLY A 49 -52.14 11.93 26.43
C GLY A 49 -51.05 12.19 25.38
N SER A 50 -51.42 12.49 24.14
CA SER A 50 -50.46 12.64 23.02
C SER A 50 -49.88 14.06 22.94
N TRP A 51 -50.66 15.09 23.31
CA TRP A 51 -50.28 16.49 23.11
C TRP A 51 -49.30 17.04 24.17
N MET A 52 -49.26 16.44 25.37
CA MET A 52 -48.27 16.78 26.41
C MET A 52 -46.93 16.06 26.22
N SER A 53 -46.90 14.89 25.56
CA SER A 53 -45.68 14.11 25.29
C SER A 53 -44.88 14.64 24.09
N GLU A 54 -45.56 15.18 23.06
CA GLU A 54 -44.88 15.77 21.90
C GLU A 54 -44.21 17.12 22.22
N LYS A 55 -44.75 17.91 23.16
CA LYS A 55 -44.13 19.19 23.55
C LYS A 55 -42.93 19.01 24.48
N THR A 56 -42.91 18.00 25.34
CA THR A 56 -41.74 17.67 26.16
C THR A 56 -40.64 17.05 25.32
N SER A 57 -40.93 16.11 24.40
CA SER A 57 -39.89 15.52 23.54
C SER A 57 -39.29 16.52 22.52
N ALA A 58 -40.07 17.45 21.97
CA ALA A 58 -39.57 18.49 21.07
C ALA A 58 -38.76 19.58 21.80
N ALA A 59 -39.13 19.94 23.03
CA ALA A 59 -38.36 20.87 23.86
C ALA A 59 -37.04 20.24 24.36
N GLN A 60 -37.06 18.94 24.67
CA GLN A 60 -35.90 18.17 25.13
C GLN A 60 -34.90 17.91 23.98
N ARG A 61 -35.38 17.63 22.76
CA ARG A 61 -34.56 17.60 21.53
C ARG A 61 -33.93 18.96 21.18
N ARG A 62 -34.63 20.08 21.45
CA ARG A 62 -34.08 21.43 21.24
C ARG A 62 -33.04 21.84 22.28
N TRP A 63 -33.16 21.35 23.52
CA TRP A 63 -32.19 21.64 24.58
C TRP A 63 -30.91 20.80 24.46
N GLN A 64 -31.02 19.51 24.10
CA GLN A 64 -29.85 18.62 23.92
C GLN A 64 -29.08 18.86 22.61
N SER A 65 -29.74 19.32 21.54
CA SER A 65 -29.04 19.76 20.32
C SER A 65 -28.29 21.08 20.51
N GLY A 66 -28.74 21.94 21.43
CA GLY A 66 -28.09 23.21 21.75
C GLY A 66 -26.78 23.06 22.52
N THR A 67 -26.70 22.10 23.44
CA THR A 67 -25.48 21.80 24.20
C THR A 67 -24.44 21.11 23.33
N ALA A 68 -24.83 20.12 22.51
CA ALA A 68 -23.94 19.51 21.53
C ALA A 68 -23.44 20.57 20.52
N ALA A 69 -24.31 21.41 19.95
CA ALA A 69 -23.90 22.48 19.04
C ALA A 69 -22.98 23.53 19.70
N ALA A 70 -23.12 23.81 21.00
CA ALA A 70 -22.27 24.72 21.75
C ALA A 70 -20.87 24.14 22.01
N VAL A 71 -20.80 22.87 22.41
CA VAL A 71 -19.54 22.11 22.57
C VAL A 71 -18.81 22.00 21.22
N MET A 72 -19.54 21.79 20.12
CA MET A 72 -18.99 21.76 18.76
C MET A 72 -18.46 23.12 18.27
N LYS A 73 -19.08 24.23 18.71
CA LYS A 73 -18.58 25.58 18.40
C LYS A 73 -17.29 25.89 19.16
N GLN A 74 -17.12 25.34 20.35
CA GLN A 74 -15.86 25.35 21.11
C GLN A 74 -14.82 24.40 20.52
N ALA A 75 -15.22 23.21 20.07
CA ALA A 75 -14.34 22.24 19.39
C ALA A 75 -13.73 22.80 18.08
N ALA A 76 -14.52 23.58 17.34
CA ALA A 76 -14.05 24.29 16.15
C ALA A 76 -13.09 25.46 16.48
N ALA A 77 -13.15 26.00 17.70
CA ALA A 77 -12.27 27.07 18.16
C ALA A 77 -10.91 26.51 18.61
N ASP A 78 -10.90 25.52 19.53
CA ASP A 78 -9.68 24.89 20.07
C ASP A 78 -9.81 23.35 20.16
N PRO A 79 -9.35 22.59 19.15
CA PRO A 79 -9.48 21.13 19.10
C PRO A 79 -8.73 20.35 20.19
N SER A 80 -7.78 20.99 20.88
CA SER A 80 -6.96 20.37 21.94
C SER A 80 -7.65 20.33 23.32
N THR A 81 -8.80 21.00 23.47
CA THR A 81 -9.42 21.22 24.79
C THR A 81 -10.55 20.25 25.15
N LEU A 82 -10.98 19.39 24.22
CA LEU A 82 -12.02 18.38 24.47
C LEU A 82 -11.40 16.98 24.52
N THR A 83 -11.47 16.34 25.69
CA THR A 83 -11.07 14.95 25.86
C THR A 83 -12.12 14.04 25.21
N GLN A 84 -11.71 12.87 24.71
CA GLN A 84 -12.65 11.92 24.10
C GLN A 84 -13.70 11.45 25.09
N GLU A 85 -13.33 11.35 26.36
CA GLU A 85 -14.21 11.07 27.49
C GLU A 85 -15.39 12.05 27.52
N THR A 86 -15.14 13.36 27.43
CA THR A 86 -16.23 14.36 27.44
C THR A 86 -17.12 14.30 26.21
N ILE A 87 -16.64 13.79 25.07
CA ILE A 87 -17.43 13.64 23.85
C ILE A 87 -18.23 12.33 23.86
N VAL A 88 -17.62 11.24 24.35
CA VAL A 88 -18.27 9.93 24.55
C VAL A 88 -19.35 10.03 25.63
N GLU A 89 -19.11 10.77 26.70
CA GLU A 89 -20.12 11.03 27.76
C GLU A 89 -21.30 11.86 27.26
N ASN A 90 -21.10 12.67 26.22
CA ASN A 90 -22.13 13.55 25.63
C ASN A 90 -22.69 13.03 24.28
N LEU A 91 -22.34 11.80 23.87
CA LEU A 91 -22.87 11.19 22.65
C LEU A 91 -24.37 10.92 22.81
N ASP A 92 -25.15 11.15 21.75
CA ASP A 92 -26.56 10.73 21.74
C ASP A 92 -26.62 9.21 22.06
N PRO A 93 -27.40 8.78 23.09
CA PRO A 93 -27.52 7.38 23.44
C PRO A 93 -27.86 6.46 22.26
N VAL A 94 -28.59 6.98 21.26
CA VAL A 94 -28.91 6.24 20.04
C VAL A 94 -27.68 6.02 19.16
N GLU A 95 -26.82 7.03 19.00
CA GLU A 95 -25.58 6.90 18.22
C GLU A 95 -24.55 6.05 18.96
N ALA A 96 -24.43 6.18 20.28
CA ALA A 96 -23.57 5.35 21.11
C ALA A 96 -23.95 3.86 21.00
N ALA A 97 -25.25 3.54 21.10
CA ALA A 97 -25.74 2.17 20.96
C ALA A 97 -25.56 1.59 19.54
N ARG A 98 -25.48 2.43 18.51
CA ARG A 98 -25.15 2.00 17.15
C ARG A 98 -23.66 1.70 17.02
N LEU A 99 -22.80 2.63 17.46
CA LEU A 99 -21.35 2.51 17.36
C LEU A 99 -20.82 1.34 18.19
N SER A 100 -21.40 1.07 19.36
CA SER A 100 -21.00 -0.06 20.22
C SER A 100 -21.12 -1.41 19.53
N LYS A 101 -21.96 -1.53 18.48
CA LYS A 101 -22.18 -2.75 17.71
C LYS A 101 -21.30 -2.87 16.46
N VAL A 102 -20.56 -1.84 16.08
CA VAL A 102 -19.69 -1.86 14.88
C VAL A 102 -18.29 -2.30 15.26
N ARG A 103 -17.67 -3.18 14.45
CA ARG A 103 -16.27 -3.59 14.56
C ARG A 103 -15.61 -3.50 13.20
N ASN A 104 -14.52 -2.74 13.09
CA ASN A 104 -13.69 -2.68 11.89
C ASN A 104 -12.40 -3.46 12.16
N ILE A 105 -12.33 -4.69 11.66
CA ILE A 105 -11.23 -5.62 11.95
C ILE A 105 -10.46 -6.02 10.70
N GLY A 106 -9.15 -6.19 10.84
CA GLY A 106 -8.32 -6.85 9.84
C GLY A 106 -7.80 -8.19 10.32
N ILE A 107 -7.72 -9.15 9.41
CA ILE A 107 -6.99 -10.41 9.66
C ILE A 107 -5.59 -10.27 9.06
N ALA A 108 -4.57 -10.39 9.90
CA ALA A 108 -3.16 -10.26 9.50
C ALA A 108 -2.32 -11.40 10.06
N ALA A 109 -1.34 -11.88 9.31
CA ALA A 109 -0.56 -13.08 9.64
C ALA A 109 0.60 -13.29 8.69
N HIS A 110 1.50 -14.22 9.04
CA HIS A 110 2.49 -14.76 8.12
C HIS A 110 1.86 -15.54 6.95
N ILE A 111 2.61 -15.73 5.86
CA ILE A 111 2.26 -16.63 4.75
C ILE A 111 1.91 -18.02 5.31
N ASP A 112 0.91 -18.69 4.71
CA ASP A 112 0.49 -20.04 5.10
C ASP A 112 0.10 -20.19 6.58
N SER A 113 -0.28 -19.12 7.28
CA SER A 113 -0.86 -19.21 8.64
C SER A 113 -2.37 -19.49 8.63
N GLY A 114 -2.99 -19.52 7.44
CA GLY A 114 -4.42 -19.80 7.26
C GLY A 114 -5.32 -18.58 7.45
N LYS A 115 -4.88 -17.40 6.99
CA LYS A 115 -5.68 -16.15 7.00
C LYS A 115 -6.98 -16.30 6.24
N THR A 116 -6.87 -16.54 4.94
CA THR A 116 -8.01 -16.69 4.02
C THR A 116 -8.92 -17.82 4.49
N THR A 117 -8.37 -18.94 4.96
CA THR A 117 -9.15 -20.04 5.55
C THR A 117 -9.95 -19.57 6.77
N CYS A 118 -9.34 -18.79 7.67
CA CYS A 118 -10.03 -18.23 8.83
C CYS A 118 -11.12 -17.24 8.40
N SER A 119 -10.80 -16.32 7.48
CA SER A 119 -11.76 -15.36 6.90
C SER A 119 -12.98 -16.07 6.29
N GLU A 120 -12.78 -17.16 5.55
CA GLU A 120 -13.87 -17.96 5.01
C GLU A 120 -14.76 -18.58 6.10
N ARG A 121 -14.16 -19.14 7.16
CA ARG A 121 -14.94 -19.70 8.28
C ARG A 121 -15.74 -18.62 8.99
N VAL A 122 -15.17 -17.42 9.16
CA VAL A 122 -15.91 -16.26 9.69
C VAL A 122 -17.13 -15.93 8.82
N LEU A 123 -16.98 -15.91 7.49
CA LEU A 123 -18.09 -15.65 6.58
C LEU A 123 -19.14 -16.76 6.56
N TYR A 124 -18.74 -18.01 6.76
CA TYR A 124 -19.65 -19.14 6.89
C TYR A 124 -20.47 -19.06 8.19
N TYR A 125 -19.81 -18.87 9.34
CA TYR A 125 -20.48 -18.83 10.63
C TYR A 125 -21.39 -17.60 10.81
N THR A 126 -21.09 -16.51 10.10
CA THR A 126 -21.97 -15.32 10.04
C THR A 126 -23.13 -15.48 9.04
N GLY A 127 -23.26 -16.64 8.39
CA GLY A 127 -24.35 -16.95 7.45
C GLY A 127 -24.23 -16.23 6.10
N ARG A 128 -23.07 -15.65 5.78
CA ARG A 128 -22.85 -14.91 4.53
C ARG A 128 -22.47 -15.82 3.36
N ILE A 129 -21.88 -16.97 3.63
CA ILE A 129 -21.55 -17.97 2.62
C ILE A 129 -22.21 -19.31 3.00
N ASN A 130 -22.79 -20.00 2.01
CA ASN A 130 -23.49 -21.27 2.20
C ASN A 130 -22.57 -22.51 2.16
N SER A 131 -21.37 -22.39 1.57
CA SER A 131 -20.40 -23.48 1.41
C SER A 131 -18.97 -22.96 1.54
N ILE A 132 -18.08 -23.79 2.06
CA ILE A 132 -16.70 -23.38 2.34
C ILE A 132 -15.79 -24.06 1.33
N HIS A 133 -14.84 -23.31 0.76
CA HIS A 133 -14.00 -23.78 -0.34
C HIS A 133 -12.52 -23.53 -0.03
N GLU A 134 -11.72 -24.59 -0.01
CA GLU A 134 -10.30 -24.43 0.31
C GLU A 134 -9.54 -23.71 -0.81
N VAL A 135 -8.58 -22.85 -0.41
CA VAL A 135 -7.68 -22.10 -1.30
C VAL A 135 -6.93 -23.03 -2.29
N ARG A 136 -6.58 -24.24 -1.86
CA ARG A 136 -5.96 -25.28 -2.70
C ARG A 136 -6.79 -26.57 -2.73
N GLY A 137 -8.10 -26.44 -2.67
CA GLY A 137 -9.02 -27.58 -2.72
C GLY A 137 -9.05 -28.24 -4.10
N LYS A 138 -9.51 -29.50 -4.14
CA LYS A 138 -9.71 -30.25 -5.39
C LYS A 138 -10.84 -29.67 -6.27
N ASP A 139 -11.65 -28.78 -5.72
CA ASP A 139 -12.91 -28.34 -6.31
C ASP A 139 -12.77 -27.25 -7.37
N ALA A 140 -11.55 -26.75 -7.65
CA ALA A 140 -11.24 -25.70 -8.63
C ALA A 140 -11.99 -24.34 -8.47
N VAL A 141 -12.96 -24.24 -7.56
CA VAL A 141 -13.70 -23.00 -7.23
C VAL A 141 -12.82 -22.01 -6.45
N GLY A 142 -11.96 -22.51 -5.56
CA GLY A 142 -11.10 -21.69 -4.70
C GLY A 142 -11.87 -20.92 -3.62
N ALA A 143 -11.15 -20.21 -2.76
CA ALA A 143 -11.76 -19.41 -1.70
C ALA A 143 -12.48 -18.17 -2.27
N LYS A 144 -13.65 -17.81 -1.72
CA LYS A 144 -14.45 -16.65 -2.17
C LYS A 144 -13.73 -15.31 -1.98
N MET A 145 -12.79 -15.25 -1.03
CA MET A 145 -11.99 -14.06 -0.73
C MET A 145 -10.88 -13.82 -1.77
N ASP A 146 -10.40 -14.88 -2.43
CA ASP A 146 -9.39 -14.81 -3.50
C ASP A 146 -10.12 -14.76 -4.85
N SER A 147 -10.56 -13.56 -5.24
CA SER A 147 -11.39 -13.34 -6.43
C SER A 147 -10.58 -13.31 -7.73
N MET A 148 -9.29 -12.94 -7.67
CA MET A 148 -8.46 -12.86 -8.85
C MET A 148 -7.99 -14.26 -9.29
N ASP A 149 -7.99 -14.52 -10.60
CA ASP A 149 -7.47 -15.78 -11.16
C ASP A 149 -6.02 -16.06 -10.72
N LEU A 150 -5.20 -15.00 -10.60
CA LEU A 150 -3.82 -15.10 -10.15
C LEU A 150 -3.69 -15.50 -8.67
N GLU A 151 -4.61 -15.05 -7.82
CA GLU A 151 -4.63 -15.42 -6.40
C GLU A 151 -4.94 -16.91 -6.26
N ARG A 152 -5.91 -17.42 -7.04
CA ARG A 152 -6.28 -18.85 -7.07
C ARG A 152 -5.16 -19.73 -7.61
N GLU A 153 -4.49 -19.30 -8.70
CA GLU A 153 -3.37 -20.05 -9.29
C GLU A 153 -2.15 -20.14 -8.36
N LYS A 154 -1.80 -19.02 -7.69
CA LYS A 154 -0.64 -18.96 -6.79
C LYS A 154 -0.98 -19.45 -5.37
N GLY A 155 -2.26 -19.45 -5.00
CA GLY A 155 -2.76 -19.73 -3.65
C GLY A 155 -2.28 -18.72 -2.62
N ILE A 156 -2.22 -17.44 -2.99
CA ILE A 156 -1.85 -16.31 -2.11
C ILE A 156 -2.83 -15.16 -2.32
N THR A 157 -3.13 -14.42 -1.26
CA THR A 157 -3.89 -13.17 -1.34
C THR A 157 -2.96 -12.03 -1.77
N ILE A 158 -3.33 -11.34 -2.84
CA ILE A 158 -2.56 -10.25 -3.48
C ILE A 158 -3.17 -8.90 -3.10
N GLN A 159 -4.48 -8.74 -3.28
CA GLN A 159 -5.20 -7.53 -2.91
C GLN A 159 -5.96 -7.73 -1.60
N SER A 160 -6.09 -6.67 -0.81
CA SER A 160 -6.93 -6.72 0.39
C SER A 160 -8.41 -6.86 0.03
N ALA A 161 -9.08 -7.88 0.57
CA ALA A 161 -10.50 -8.11 0.33
C ALA A 161 -11.33 -7.53 1.49
N ALA A 162 -12.22 -6.59 1.19
CA ALA A 162 -13.10 -5.97 2.18
C ALA A 162 -14.50 -6.59 2.07
N THR A 163 -15.03 -7.06 3.19
CA THR A 163 -16.33 -7.73 3.27
C THR A 163 -17.05 -7.32 4.55
N PHE A 164 -18.37 -7.35 4.52
CA PHE A 164 -19.24 -7.06 5.64
C PHE A 164 -19.97 -8.33 6.09
N CYS A 165 -20.00 -8.57 7.40
CA CYS A 165 -20.74 -9.67 8.00
C CYS A 165 -21.42 -9.26 9.31
N ASP A 166 -22.46 -10.01 9.67
CA ASP A 166 -23.21 -9.81 10.91
C ASP A 166 -22.95 -11.00 11.83
N TRP A 167 -22.50 -10.74 13.05
CA TRP A 167 -22.31 -11.77 14.07
C TRP A 167 -23.36 -11.64 15.17
N THR A 168 -24.07 -12.73 15.47
CA THR A 168 -25.01 -12.77 16.58
C THR A 168 -24.33 -13.50 17.73
N LYS A 169 -23.93 -12.75 18.74
CA LYS A 169 -23.36 -13.30 19.97
C LYS A 169 -24.51 -13.68 20.91
N ASN A 170 -24.51 -14.91 21.40
CA ASN A 170 -25.41 -15.32 22.48
C ASN A 170 -24.68 -15.21 23.82
N GLU A 171 -25.11 -14.28 24.68
CA GLU A 171 -24.57 -14.15 26.02
C GLU A 171 -25.70 -14.22 27.04
N ASN A 172 -25.66 -15.21 27.92
CA ASN A 172 -26.66 -15.45 28.97
C ASN A 172 -28.11 -15.52 28.43
N GLY A 173 -28.31 -16.07 27.23
CA GLY A 173 -29.63 -16.21 26.60
C GLY A 173 -30.14 -14.93 25.92
N LYS A 174 -29.31 -13.90 25.78
CA LYS A 174 -29.59 -12.71 24.97
C LYS A 174 -28.78 -12.74 23.68
N ASP A 175 -29.47 -12.57 22.57
CA ASP A 175 -28.84 -12.45 21.26
C ASP A 175 -28.53 -10.98 20.97
N GLU A 176 -27.24 -10.66 20.89
CA GLU A 176 -26.75 -9.36 20.49
C GLU A 176 -26.13 -9.41 19.10
N LYS A 177 -26.64 -8.57 18.20
CA LYS A 177 -26.17 -8.48 16.82
C LYS A 177 -25.07 -7.41 16.69
N TYR A 178 -23.91 -7.84 16.22
CA TYR A 178 -22.74 -7.02 15.90
C TYR A 178 -22.53 -6.96 14.38
N HIS A 179 -22.05 -5.81 13.92
CA HIS A 179 -21.76 -5.48 12.54
C HIS A 179 -20.24 -5.45 12.34
N ILE A 180 -19.70 -6.45 11.64
CA ILE A 180 -18.26 -6.62 11.47
C ILE A 180 -17.88 -6.27 10.03
N ASN A 181 -17.04 -5.25 9.86
CA ASN A 181 -16.32 -4.98 8.62
C ASN A 181 -14.98 -5.72 8.71
N LEU A 182 -14.81 -6.72 7.87
CA LEU A 182 -13.62 -7.55 7.81
C LEU A 182 -12.77 -7.17 6.59
N ILE A 183 -11.50 -6.88 6.81
CA ILE A 183 -10.50 -6.73 5.75
C ILE A 183 -9.49 -7.88 5.86
N ASP A 184 -9.47 -8.75 4.84
CA ASP A 184 -8.44 -9.76 4.72
C ASP A 184 -7.19 -9.15 4.08
N THR A 185 -6.04 -9.32 4.73
CA THR A 185 -4.79 -8.67 4.31
C THR A 185 -3.81 -9.67 3.69
N PRO A 186 -3.02 -9.25 2.69
CA PRO A 186 -1.96 -10.09 2.13
C PRO A 186 -0.95 -10.51 3.19
N GLY A 187 -0.44 -11.74 3.08
CA GLY A 187 0.63 -12.23 3.95
C GLY A 187 2.04 -11.99 3.41
N HIS A 188 2.16 -11.66 2.13
CA HIS A 188 3.44 -11.67 1.44
C HIS A 188 4.14 -10.31 1.54
N ILE A 189 5.46 -10.31 1.70
CA ILE A 189 6.29 -9.10 1.91
C ILE A 189 6.16 -8.11 0.73
N ASP A 190 6.03 -8.65 -0.48
CA ASP A 190 5.88 -7.86 -1.71
C ASP A 190 4.58 -7.03 -1.76
N PHE A 191 3.56 -7.40 -0.98
CA PHE A 191 2.27 -6.70 -0.90
C PHE A 191 2.09 -5.99 0.45
N THR A 192 3.20 -5.60 1.08
CA THR A 192 3.20 -4.87 2.36
C THR A 192 2.39 -3.57 2.31
N ILE A 193 2.32 -2.92 1.15
CA ILE A 193 1.53 -1.69 0.98
C ILE A 193 0.02 -1.91 1.18
N GLU A 194 -0.49 -3.07 0.77
CA GLU A 194 -1.90 -3.45 0.99
C GLU A 194 -2.16 -3.66 2.48
N VAL A 195 -1.18 -4.18 3.22
CA VAL A 195 -1.25 -4.33 4.68
C VAL A 195 -1.21 -2.96 5.37
N GLU A 196 -0.30 -2.06 4.98
CA GLU A 196 -0.23 -0.67 5.50
C GLU A 196 -1.56 0.07 5.31
N ARG A 197 -2.11 -0.02 4.10
CA ARG A 197 -3.38 0.57 3.71
C ARG A 197 -4.55 0.04 4.53
N ALA A 198 -4.64 -1.29 4.68
CA ALA A 198 -5.68 -1.92 5.47
C ALA A 198 -5.55 -1.51 6.94
N LEU A 199 -4.37 -1.65 7.55
CA LEU A 199 -4.15 -1.31 8.95
C LEU A 199 -4.51 0.16 9.25
N ARG A 200 -4.19 1.10 8.36
CA ARG A 200 -4.54 2.52 8.55
C ARG A 200 -6.04 2.80 8.74
N VAL A 201 -6.90 1.97 8.13
CA VAL A 201 -8.36 2.10 8.18
C VAL A 201 -9.03 1.14 9.14
N LEU A 202 -8.29 0.35 9.91
CA LEU A 202 -8.87 -0.57 10.87
C LEU A 202 -8.85 -0.01 12.29
N ASP A 203 -9.78 -0.48 13.12
CA ASP A 203 -9.85 -0.12 14.55
C ASP A 203 -9.24 -1.22 15.42
N GLY A 204 -9.25 -2.46 14.94
CA GLY A 204 -8.60 -3.58 15.60
C GLY A 204 -8.09 -4.61 14.59
N ALA A 205 -7.26 -5.53 15.05
CA ALA A 205 -6.76 -6.60 14.21
C ALA A 205 -6.73 -7.96 14.92
N VAL A 206 -6.93 -9.02 14.14
CA VAL A 206 -6.69 -10.41 14.55
C VAL A 206 -5.37 -10.85 13.95
N MET A 207 -4.36 -10.99 14.80
CA MET A 207 -3.04 -11.49 14.42
C MET A 207 -3.02 -13.01 14.49
N ILE A 208 -3.02 -13.68 13.33
CA ILE A 208 -3.00 -15.14 13.26
C ILE A 208 -1.56 -15.66 13.33
N LEU A 209 -1.35 -16.67 14.16
CA LEU A 209 -0.08 -17.36 14.35
C LEU A 209 -0.27 -18.86 14.10
N CYS A 210 0.75 -19.53 13.59
CA CYS A 210 0.73 -20.98 13.43
C CYS A 210 1.14 -21.67 14.74
N ALA A 211 0.37 -22.65 15.22
CA ALA A 211 0.66 -23.42 16.43
C ALA A 211 2.01 -24.17 16.41
N VAL A 212 2.54 -24.50 15.22
CA VAL A 212 3.81 -25.21 15.06
C VAL A 212 4.99 -24.23 14.97
N SER A 213 4.84 -23.21 14.12
CA SER A 213 5.92 -22.28 13.76
C SER A 213 6.08 -21.14 14.77
N GLY A 214 4.98 -20.71 15.42
CA GLY A 214 4.94 -19.56 16.30
C GLY A 214 5.20 -18.23 15.57
N VAL A 215 5.98 -17.34 16.18
CA VAL A 215 6.32 -16.01 15.64
C VAL A 215 7.44 -16.12 14.60
N GLN A 216 7.10 -15.73 13.36
CA GLN A 216 7.98 -15.74 12.19
C GLN A 216 8.45 -14.32 11.83
N SER A 217 9.38 -14.19 10.88
CA SER A 217 9.95 -12.89 10.48
C SER A 217 8.90 -11.88 10.04
N GLN A 218 7.95 -12.29 9.19
CA GLN A 218 6.91 -11.37 8.72
C GLN A 218 5.90 -11.02 9.82
N THR A 219 5.70 -11.89 10.82
CA THR A 219 4.88 -11.55 12.00
C THR A 219 5.46 -10.33 12.71
N ILE A 220 6.79 -10.23 12.80
CA ILE A 220 7.47 -9.07 13.41
C ILE A 220 7.25 -7.82 12.55
N THR A 221 7.33 -7.95 11.22
CA THR A 221 7.03 -6.83 10.31
C THR A 221 5.59 -6.36 10.48
N VAL A 222 4.61 -7.27 10.50
CA VAL A 222 3.20 -6.94 10.72
C VAL A 222 2.97 -6.31 12.11
N ASP A 223 3.64 -6.80 13.16
CA ASP A 223 3.59 -6.18 14.49
C ASP A 223 4.12 -4.74 14.47
N ARG A 224 5.24 -4.48 13.80
CA ARG A 224 5.79 -3.13 13.62
C ARG A 224 4.80 -2.21 12.91
N GLN A 225 4.10 -2.72 11.88
CA GLN A 225 3.07 -1.95 11.17
C GLN A 225 1.86 -1.64 12.07
N MET A 226 1.39 -2.62 12.85
CA MET A 226 0.32 -2.41 13.81
C MET A 226 0.70 -1.40 14.90
N ARG A 227 1.93 -1.46 15.41
CA ARG A 227 2.48 -0.48 16.37
C ARG A 227 2.54 0.93 15.79
N ARG A 228 2.92 1.08 14.52
CA ARG A 228 2.99 2.40 13.85
C ARG A 228 1.63 3.11 13.83
N TYR A 229 0.54 2.36 13.67
CA TYR A 229 -0.83 2.90 13.65
C TYR A 229 -1.58 2.72 14.97
N ASN A 230 -0.91 2.29 16.04
CA ASN A 230 -1.51 2.08 17.37
C ASN A 230 -2.77 1.19 17.34
N ILE A 231 -2.72 0.06 16.62
CA ILE A 231 -3.88 -0.82 16.42
C ILE A 231 -3.96 -1.89 17.52
N PRO A 232 -5.03 -1.93 18.33
CA PRO A 232 -5.32 -3.00 19.27
C PRO A 232 -5.48 -4.35 18.55
N ARG A 233 -4.97 -5.40 19.17
CA ARG A 233 -4.91 -6.71 18.53
C ARG A 233 -5.19 -7.86 19.46
N ILE A 234 -5.79 -8.89 18.87
CA ILE A 234 -5.97 -10.20 19.47
C ILE A 234 -5.05 -11.17 18.74
N SER A 235 -4.37 -12.05 19.46
CA SER A 235 -3.57 -13.12 18.87
C SER A 235 -4.40 -14.40 18.76
N PHE A 236 -4.49 -14.99 17.57
CA PHE A 236 -5.17 -16.26 17.33
C PHE A 236 -4.18 -17.33 16.88
N VAL A 237 -3.96 -18.34 17.72
CA VAL A 237 -3.10 -19.48 17.40
C VAL A 237 -3.91 -20.50 16.62
N ASN A 238 -3.69 -20.53 15.31
CA ASN A 238 -4.35 -21.39 14.34
C ASN A 238 -3.55 -22.67 14.09
N LYS A 239 -4.17 -23.63 13.40
CA LYS A 239 -3.58 -24.92 12.99
C LYS A 239 -3.26 -25.86 14.15
N MET A 240 -4.10 -25.84 15.19
CA MET A 240 -4.00 -26.74 16.34
C MET A 240 -4.17 -28.23 16.01
N ASP A 241 -4.69 -28.53 14.82
CA ASP A 241 -4.82 -29.86 14.22
C ASP A 241 -3.51 -30.45 13.68
N ARG A 242 -2.46 -29.64 13.51
CA ARG A 242 -1.19 -30.13 12.95
C ARG A 242 -0.34 -30.88 13.96
N MET A 243 0.36 -31.90 13.48
CA MET A 243 1.41 -32.58 14.22
C MET A 243 2.46 -31.58 14.76
N GLY A 244 2.81 -31.71 16.03
CA GLY A 244 3.73 -30.80 16.71
C GLY A 244 3.11 -29.46 17.12
N ALA A 245 1.78 -29.32 17.11
CA ALA A 245 1.10 -28.12 17.60
C ALA A 245 1.44 -27.84 19.07
N ASN A 246 2.04 -26.68 19.33
CA ASN A 246 2.35 -26.21 20.67
C ASN A 246 1.97 -24.73 20.83
N PRO A 247 0.76 -24.43 21.33
CA PRO A 247 0.31 -23.05 21.46
C PRO A 247 1.08 -22.26 22.53
N TRP A 248 1.63 -22.93 23.55
CA TRP A 248 2.40 -22.30 24.63
C TRP A 248 3.70 -21.68 24.11
N LYS A 249 4.36 -22.37 23.16
CA LYS A 249 5.52 -21.83 22.45
C LYS A 249 5.17 -20.53 21.72
N ALA A 250 3.98 -20.44 21.11
CA ALA A 250 3.55 -19.21 20.44
C ALA A 250 3.34 -18.08 21.45
N VAL A 251 2.69 -18.34 22.59
CA VAL A 251 2.51 -17.35 23.68
C VAL A 251 3.86 -16.84 24.20
N GLU A 252 4.81 -17.73 24.49
CA GLU A 252 6.14 -17.36 24.95
C GLU A 252 6.90 -16.53 23.91
N GLN A 253 6.79 -16.89 22.63
CA GLN A 253 7.44 -16.15 21.56
C GLN A 253 6.84 -14.76 21.34
N ILE A 254 5.53 -14.56 21.58
CA ILE A 254 4.95 -13.21 21.59
C ILE A 254 5.61 -12.37 22.69
N ASN A 255 5.70 -12.91 23.91
CA ASN A 255 6.31 -12.21 25.05
C ASN A 255 7.81 -11.91 24.80
N GLN A 256 8.57 -12.85 24.25
CA GLN A 256 10.03 -12.69 24.07
C GLN A 256 10.40 -11.90 22.80
N LYS A 257 9.83 -12.26 21.65
CA LYS A 257 10.22 -11.69 20.35
C LYS A 257 9.45 -10.43 20.01
N LEU A 258 8.14 -10.40 20.31
CA LEU A 258 7.33 -9.22 20.06
C LEU A 258 7.36 -8.27 21.26
N ARG A 259 7.78 -8.71 22.46
CA ARG A 259 7.81 -7.89 23.69
C ARG A 259 6.45 -7.25 23.99
N ILE A 260 5.42 -8.08 23.94
CA ILE A 260 4.05 -7.71 24.31
C ILE A 260 3.64 -8.66 25.43
N PRO A 261 3.21 -8.16 26.60
CA PRO A 261 2.55 -8.97 27.60
C PRO A 261 1.37 -9.71 26.99
N ALA A 262 1.48 -11.03 26.90
CA ALA A 262 0.47 -11.87 26.26
C ALA A 262 0.20 -13.10 27.12
N ALA A 263 -1.08 -13.36 27.40
CA ALA A 263 -1.52 -14.54 28.10
C ALA A 263 -2.66 -15.24 27.35
N ALA A 264 -2.74 -16.56 27.55
CA ALA A 264 -3.78 -17.38 26.98
C ALA A 264 -5.11 -17.11 27.70
N LEU A 265 -6.18 -16.91 26.93
CA LEU A 265 -7.56 -16.92 27.45
C LEU A 265 -8.17 -18.33 27.44
N GLN A 266 -7.50 -19.26 26.75
CA GLN A 266 -8.03 -20.59 26.46
C GLN A 266 -6.96 -21.67 26.69
N VAL A 267 -7.40 -22.86 27.08
CA VAL A 267 -6.59 -24.08 27.12
C VAL A 267 -7.16 -25.08 26.11
N PRO A 268 -6.35 -25.67 25.21
CA PRO A 268 -6.87 -26.60 24.21
C PRO A 268 -7.25 -27.94 24.85
N ILE A 269 -8.38 -28.49 24.42
CA ILE A 269 -8.84 -29.84 24.76
C ILE A 269 -8.33 -30.80 23.68
N GLY A 270 -7.35 -31.61 24.04
CA GLY A 270 -6.60 -32.44 23.08
C GLY A 270 -5.60 -31.64 22.26
N ARG A 271 -4.90 -32.33 21.36
CA ARG A 271 -3.91 -31.76 20.42
C ARG A 271 -3.95 -32.52 19.10
N GLU A 272 -3.48 -31.88 18.04
CA GLU A 272 -3.36 -32.48 16.71
C GLU A 272 -4.73 -33.02 16.25
N ASP A 273 -4.81 -34.24 15.72
CA ASP A 273 -6.06 -34.87 15.30
C ASP A 273 -7.08 -35.03 16.44
N ASN A 274 -6.61 -35.11 17.68
CA ASN A 274 -7.46 -35.22 18.88
C ASN A 274 -7.93 -33.87 19.43
N PHE A 275 -7.62 -32.76 18.77
CA PHE A 275 -8.12 -31.44 19.19
C PHE A 275 -9.64 -31.39 19.02
N GLN A 276 -10.39 -31.17 20.11
CA GLN A 276 -11.86 -31.20 20.11
C GLN A 276 -12.52 -29.86 20.44
N GLY A 277 -11.79 -28.96 21.10
CA GLY A 277 -12.33 -27.70 21.58
C GLY A 277 -11.37 -26.99 22.51
N VAL A 278 -11.89 -26.03 23.28
CA VAL A 278 -11.10 -25.19 24.20
C VAL A 278 -11.81 -25.03 25.53
N VAL A 279 -11.04 -24.91 26.61
CA VAL A 279 -11.52 -24.48 27.92
C VAL A 279 -11.34 -22.96 28.01
N ASP A 280 -12.42 -22.23 28.27
CA ASP A 280 -12.40 -20.80 28.58
C ASP A 280 -11.94 -20.58 30.02
N LEU A 281 -10.82 -19.87 30.19
CA LEU A 281 -10.22 -19.60 31.50
C LEU A 281 -10.95 -18.50 32.30
N ILE A 282 -11.84 -17.74 31.65
CA ILE A 282 -12.56 -16.64 32.30
C ILE A 282 -13.74 -17.18 33.10
N HIS A 283 -14.60 -17.97 32.46
CA HIS A 283 -15.75 -18.60 33.13
C HIS A 283 -15.46 -20.01 33.64
N MET A 284 -14.27 -20.56 33.35
CA MET A 284 -13.89 -21.94 33.68
C MET A 284 -14.86 -22.98 33.10
N ARG A 285 -15.20 -22.82 31.81
CA ARG A 285 -16.14 -23.69 31.06
C ARG A 285 -15.44 -24.35 29.89
N SER A 286 -15.89 -25.55 29.50
CA SER A 286 -15.40 -26.22 28.29
C SER A 286 -16.31 -25.93 27.10
N ILE A 287 -15.71 -25.60 25.96
CA ILE A 287 -16.38 -25.29 24.70
C ILE A 287 -15.95 -26.33 23.67
N TYR A 288 -16.91 -27.12 23.22
CA TYR A 288 -16.73 -28.11 22.16
C TYR A 288 -17.41 -27.64 20.88
N ASN A 289 -16.81 -27.96 19.74
CA ASN A 289 -17.41 -27.72 18.44
C ASN A 289 -17.82 -29.08 17.84
N GLU A 290 -19.13 -29.30 17.76
CA GLU A 290 -19.73 -30.51 17.20
C GLU A 290 -20.44 -30.21 15.86
N GLY A 291 -20.72 -31.27 15.09
CA GLY A 291 -21.32 -31.17 13.75
C GLY A 291 -20.28 -31.26 12.62
N GLN A 292 -20.76 -31.40 11.37
CA GLN A 292 -19.89 -31.61 10.20
C GLN A 292 -18.89 -30.47 9.95
N LYS A 293 -19.23 -29.24 10.34
CA LYS A 293 -18.42 -28.02 10.19
C LYS A 293 -18.34 -27.20 11.47
N GLY A 294 -18.47 -27.86 12.62
CA GLY A 294 -18.39 -27.22 13.93
C GLY A 294 -19.47 -26.18 14.22
N GLU A 295 -20.64 -26.28 13.56
CA GLU A 295 -21.77 -25.34 13.68
C GLU A 295 -22.42 -25.37 15.06
N VAL A 296 -22.39 -26.53 15.73
CA VAL A 296 -23.00 -26.71 17.05
C VAL A 296 -21.94 -26.46 18.10
N VAL A 297 -22.01 -25.29 18.74
CA VAL A 297 -21.16 -24.96 19.88
C VAL A 297 -21.80 -25.53 21.15
N VAL A 298 -21.15 -26.53 21.76
CA VAL A 298 -21.60 -27.15 23.00
C VAL A 298 -20.75 -26.60 24.14
N VAL A 299 -21.36 -25.75 24.97
CA VAL A 299 -20.74 -25.24 26.20
C VAL A 299 -21.13 -26.12 27.37
N LYS A 300 -20.14 -26.64 28.10
CA LYS A 300 -20.36 -27.39 29.34
C LYS A 300 -19.72 -26.64 30.50
N ASP A 301 -20.40 -26.62 31.64
CA ASP A 301 -19.92 -25.96 32.86
C ASP A 301 -18.74 -26.69 33.52
N GLU A 302 -18.48 -27.95 33.15
CA GLU A 302 -17.42 -28.77 33.71
C GLU A 302 -16.16 -28.75 32.82
N VAL A 303 -14.99 -28.61 33.45
CA VAL A 303 -13.68 -28.77 32.81
C VAL A 303 -13.27 -30.24 32.88
N PRO A 304 -12.70 -30.82 31.79
CA PRO A 304 -12.18 -32.19 31.81
C PRO A 304 -11.21 -32.42 32.97
N ALA A 305 -11.39 -33.54 33.69
CA ALA A 305 -10.67 -33.83 34.95
C ALA A 305 -9.14 -33.81 34.79
N ASP A 306 -8.64 -34.20 33.62
CA ASP A 306 -7.23 -34.18 33.23
C ASP A 306 -6.66 -32.76 33.01
N LEU A 307 -7.51 -31.77 32.78
CA LEU A 307 -7.12 -30.39 32.49
C LEU A 307 -7.41 -29.40 33.63
N VAL A 308 -8.10 -29.79 34.70
CA VAL A 308 -8.51 -28.88 35.78
C VAL A 308 -7.33 -28.17 36.43
N GLU A 309 -6.31 -28.93 36.87
CA GLU A 309 -5.12 -28.35 37.53
C GLU A 309 -4.36 -27.43 36.59
N PHE A 310 -4.18 -27.86 35.35
CA PHE A 310 -3.49 -27.07 34.33
C PHE A 310 -4.26 -25.80 33.95
N ALA A 311 -5.59 -25.86 33.86
CA ALA A 311 -6.43 -24.69 33.62
C ALA A 311 -6.35 -23.68 34.77
N LYS A 312 -6.33 -24.14 36.03
CA LYS A 312 -6.13 -23.28 37.19
C LYS A 312 -4.77 -22.58 37.18
N GLU A 313 -3.70 -23.31 36.87
CA GLU A 313 -2.35 -22.74 36.73
C GLU A 313 -2.31 -21.64 35.65
N LYS A 314 -2.92 -21.90 34.48
CA LYS A 314 -2.96 -20.91 33.38
C LYS A 314 -3.88 -19.74 33.67
N ARG A 315 -4.99 -19.93 34.38
CA ARG A 315 -5.84 -18.84 34.86
C ARG A 315 -5.09 -17.95 35.85
N GLN A 316 -4.33 -18.53 36.77
CA GLN A 316 -3.50 -17.75 37.70
C GLN A 316 -2.47 -16.92 36.93
N LYS A 317 -1.75 -17.53 35.98
CA LYS A 317 -0.80 -16.81 35.12
C LYS A 317 -1.44 -15.67 34.30
N LEU A 318 -2.69 -15.87 33.84
CA LEU A 318 -3.46 -14.81 33.17
C LEU A 318 -3.72 -13.63 34.12
N ILE A 319 -4.17 -13.90 35.35
CA ILE A 319 -4.44 -12.86 36.35
C ILE A 319 -3.15 -12.13 36.74
N GLU A 320 -2.05 -12.84 36.97
CA GLU A 320 -0.73 -12.26 37.24
C GLU A 320 -0.28 -11.33 36.10
N THR A 321 -0.40 -11.79 34.86
CA THR A 321 0.00 -10.97 33.70
C THR A 321 -0.91 -9.75 33.53
N LEU A 322 -2.20 -9.84 33.90
CA LEU A 322 -3.14 -8.71 33.87
C LEU A 322 -2.85 -7.70 34.99
N ALA A 323 -2.47 -8.17 36.18
CA ALA A 323 -2.06 -7.31 37.29
C ALA A 323 -0.82 -6.46 36.96
N ASP A 324 0.08 -6.95 36.10
CA ASP A 324 1.24 -6.17 35.64
C ASP A 324 0.87 -4.99 34.70
N VAL A 325 -0.33 -5.00 34.10
CA VAL A 325 -0.71 -4.07 33.02
C VAL A 325 -1.95 -3.22 33.29
N ASP A 326 -2.85 -3.66 34.18
CA ASP A 326 -4.11 -2.99 34.55
C ASP A 326 -4.15 -2.69 36.05
N ASP A 327 -4.35 -1.42 36.39
CA ASP A 327 -4.23 -0.93 37.76
C ASP A 327 -5.32 -1.51 38.70
N GLU A 328 -6.56 -1.65 38.21
CA GLU A 328 -7.66 -2.25 39.00
C GLU A 328 -7.40 -3.73 39.31
N MET A 329 -6.82 -4.47 38.37
CA MET A 329 -6.42 -5.87 38.58
C MET A 329 -5.23 -5.97 39.53
N ALA A 330 -4.30 -5.01 39.48
CA ALA A 330 -3.16 -4.96 40.39
C ALA A 330 -3.61 -4.83 41.86
N GLU A 331 -4.58 -3.94 42.12
CA GLU A 331 -5.16 -3.78 43.47
C GLU A 331 -5.82 -5.06 43.97
N LEU A 332 -6.69 -5.68 43.16
CA LEU A 332 -7.36 -6.94 43.52
C LEU A 332 -6.35 -8.07 43.79
N PHE A 333 -5.28 -8.14 43.00
CA PHE A 333 -4.24 -9.15 43.15
C PHE A 333 -3.40 -8.94 44.43
N LEU A 334 -3.05 -7.69 44.76
CA LEU A 334 -2.32 -7.34 45.98
C LEU A 334 -3.12 -7.60 47.25
N ASP A 335 -4.45 -7.42 47.19
CA ASP A 335 -5.37 -7.70 48.28
C ASP A 335 -5.75 -9.19 48.40
N GLU A 336 -5.15 -10.06 47.59
CA GLU A 336 -5.45 -11.51 47.50
C GLU A 336 -6.94 -11.81 47.23
N GLN A 337 -7.64 -10.90 46.53
CA GLN A 337 -9.05 -11.07 46.16
C GLN A 337 -9.20 -11.75 44.80
N GLU A 338 -10.05 -12.78 44.71
CA GLU A 338 -10.34 -13.42 43.41
C GLU A 338 -11.23 -12.51 42.54
N PRO A 339 -10.76 -12.09 41.35
CA PRO A 339 -11.53 -11.23 40.46
C PRO A 339 -12.70 -11.98 39.83
N THR A 340 -13.83 -11.30 39.68
CA THR A 340 -15.01 -11.83 39.00
C THR A 340 -14.79 -11.95 37.48
N PRO A 341 -15.50 -12.84 36.77
CA PRO A 341 -15.37 -12.97 35.31
C PRO A 341 -15.61 -11.66 34.54
N GLU A 342 -16.53 -10.81 35.02
CA GLU A 342 -16.82 -9.50 34.43
C GLU A 342 -15.66 -8.52 34.61
N GLN A 343 -15.04 -8.49 35.79
CA GLN A 343 -13.83 -7.69 36.04
C GLN A 343 -12.67 -8.15 35.17
N ILE A 344 -12.46 -9.47 35.03
CA ILE A 344 -11.41 -10.01 34.14
C ILE A 344 -11.66 -9.58 32.69
N LYS A 345 -12.89 -9.71 32.18
CA LYS A 345 -13.23 -9.25 30.81
C LYS A 345 -12.98 -7.76 30.62
N ALA A 346 -13.42 -6.93 31.57
CA ALA A 346 -13.24 -5.49 31.54
C ALA A 346 -11.75 -5.11 31.53
N ALA A 347 -10.94 -5.74 32.39
CA ALA A 347 -9.50 -5.53 32.43
C ALA A 347 -8.80 -5.93 31.14
N ILE A 348 -9.13 -7.10 30.58
CA ILE A 348 -8.58 -7.53 29.27
C ILE A 348 -8.93 -6.49 28.20
N ARG A 349 -10.18 -6.02 28.15
CA ARG A 349 -10.61 -5.01 27.16
C ARG A 349 -9.82 -3.70 27.32
N ARG A 350 -9.75 -3.14 28.54
CA ARG A 350 -8.98 -1.91 28.81
C ARG A 350 -7.51 -2.05 28.42
N ALA A 351 -6.86 -3.13 28.84
CA ALA A 351 -5.46 -3.38 28.55
C ALA A 351 -5.19 -3.63 27.05
N THR A 352 -6.14 -4.24 26.34
CA THR A 352 -6.06 -4.47 24.88
C THR A 352 -6.18 -3.16 24.11
N ILE A 353 -7.18 -2.33 24.44
CA ILE A 353 -7.39 -1.02 23.80
C ILE A 353 -6.19 -0.09 24.09
N ALA A 354 -5.63 -0.16 25.29
CA ALA A 354 -4.43 0.60 25.68
C ALA A 354 -3.12 0.07 25.06
N LEU A 355 -3.16 -0.99 24.23
CA LEU A 355 -2.00 -1.63 23.59
C LEU A 355 -0.97 -2.24 24.55
N LYS A 356 -1.34 -2.44 25.83
CA LYS A 356 -0.46 -3.00 26.87
C LYS A 356 -0.52 -4.52 26.93
N PHE A 357 -1.60 -5.12 26.46
CA PHE A 357 -1.85 -6.55 26.54
C PHE A 357 -2.36 -7.11 25.21
N SER A 358 -1.96 -8.35 24.88
CA SER A 358 -2.49 -9.09 23.73
C SER A 358 -3.15 -10.39 24.21
N PRO A 359 -4.50 -10.49 24.19
CA PRO A 359 -5.19 -11.74 24.51
C PRO A 359 -4.88 -12.81 23.46
N VAL A 360 -4.54 -14.02 23.91
CA VAL A 360 -4.24 -15.16 23.04
C VAL A 360 -5.37 -16.18 23.06
N MET A 361 -5.99 -16.40 21.91
CA MET A 361 -7.00 -17.42 21.67
C MET A 361 -6.45 -18.53 20.78
N MET A 362 -7.10 -19.70 20.78
CA MET A 362 -6.59 -20.90 20.11
C MET A 362 -7.68 -21.60 19.31
N GLY A 363 -7.32 -22.18 18.17
CA GLY A 363 -8.27 -22.94 17.37
C GLY A 363 -7.68 -23.56 16.10
N SER A 364 -8.54 -24.15 15.28
CA SER A 364 -8.19 -24.63 13.95
C SER A 364 -9.28 -24.24 12.95
N ALA A 365 -8.93 -23.35 12.03
CA ALA A 365 -9.80 -22.95 10.93
C ALA A 365 -9.96 -24.03 9.84
N LEU A 366 -9.06 -25.02 9.78
CA LEU A 366 -9.18 -26.13 8.83
C LEU A 366 -10.08 -27.23 9.38
N ALA A 367 -9.94 -27.54 10.67
CA ALA A 367 -10.76 -28.55 11.35
C ALA A 367 -12.09 -27.98 11.88
N ASP A 368 -12.44 -26.75 11.52
CA ASP A 368 -13.70 -26.08 11.90
C ASP A 368 -13.94 -26.02 13.42
N LYS A 369 -12.87 -25.78 14.19
CA LYS A 369 -12.89 -25.79 15.66
C LYS A 369 -12.42 -24.47 16.25
N SER A 370 -13.20 -23.94 17.18
CA SER A 370 -12.88 -22.79 18.03
C SER A 370 -12.61 -21.48 17.29
N VAL A 371 -13.27 -21.26 16.15
CA VAL A 371 -13.29 -19.96 15.45
C VAL A 371 -14.39 -19.04 16.02
N GLN A 372 -15.52 -19.59 16.47
CA GLN A 372 -16.61 -18.82 17.07
C GLN A 372 -16.20 -18.12 18.37
N PRO A 373 -15.48 -18.78 19.32
CA PRO A 373 -14.93 -18.08 20.49
C PRO A 373 -13.99 -16.92 20.12
N MET A 374 -13.29 -17.02 18.97
CA MET A 374 -12.48 -15.91 18.47
C MET A 374 -13.35 -14.73 18.01
N LEU A 375 -14.49 -14.98 17.35
CA LEU A 375 -15.45 -13.94 17.00
C LEU A 375 -16.10 -13.29 18.22
N ASP A 376 -16.38 -14.07 19.26
CA ASP A 376 -16.88 -13.53 20.53
C ASP A 376 -15.80 -12.64 21.19
N GLY A 377 -14.54 -13.09 21.21
CA GLY A 377 -13.42 -12.29 21.70
C GLY A 377 -13.18 -11.01 20.90
N VAL A 378 -13.42 -11.00 19.59
CA VAL A 378 -13.41 -9.79 18.76
C VAL A 378 -14.47 -8.79 19.23
N CYS A 379 -15.67 -9.25 19.55
CA CYS A 379 -16.73 -8.37 20.05
C CYS A 379 -16.38 -7.82 21.44
N ASP A 380 -15.79 -8.67 22.30
CA ASP A 380 -15.53 -8.36 23.71
C ASP A 380 -14.30 -7.49 23.94
N TYR A 381 -13.20 -7.74 23.23
CA TYR A 381 -11.89 -7.13 23.54
C TYR A 381 -11.43 -6.09 22.52
N LEU A 382 -11.89 -6.14 21.27
CA LEU A 382 -11.51 -5.13 20.27
C LEU A 382 -12.38 -3.86 20.39
N PRO A 383 -11.83 -2.69 20.04
CA PRO A 383 -12.52 -1.43 20.19
C PRO A 383 -13.65 -1.27 19.18
N ASN A 384 -14.58 -0.38 19.52
CA ASN A 384 -15.52 0.18 18.55
C ASN A 384 -14.96 1.48 17.93
N PRO A 385 -15.55 1.99 16.82
CA PRO A 385 -15.02 3.18 16.14
C PRO A 385 -15.07 4.48 16.97
N ALA A 386 -15.75 4.51 18.12
CA ALA A 386 -15.83 5.67 19.01
C ALA A 386 -14.72 5.67 20.07
N GLU A 387 -14.14 4.51 20.36
CA GLU A 387 -13.06 4.34 21.35
C GLU A 387 -11.67 4.59 20.76
N VAL A 388 -11.50 4.47 19.44
CA VAL A 388 -10.21 4.70 18.77
C VAL A 388 -9.95 6.18 18.51
N GLU A 389 -8.73 6.61 18.83
CA GLU A 389 -8.26 7.96 18.52
C GLU A 389 -7.85 8.11 17.05
N ASN A 390 -8.60 8.91 16.31
CA ASN A 390 -8.28 9.23 14.91
C ASN A 390 -7.88 10.70 14.77
N MET A 391 -6.75 10.96 14.12
CA MET A 391 -6.22 12.31 13.90
C MET A 391 -6.25 12.68 12.42
N ALA A 392 -6.62 13.92 12.15
CA ALA A 392 -6.50 14.61 10.86
C ALA A 392 -5.55 15.82 11.00
N LEU A 393 -5.17 16.41 9.88
CA LEU A 393 -4.34 17.61 9.79
C LEU A 393 -5.16 18.74 9.17
N ASP A 394 -5.20 19.90 9.81
CA ASP A 394 -5.90 21.08 9.29
C ASP A 394 -4.98 21.92 8.39
N MET A 395 -5.22 21.87 7.07
CA MET A 395 -4.45 22.63 6.08
C MET A 395 -4.56 24.14 6.28
N LYS A 396 -5.68 24.63 6.85
CA LYS A 396 -5.86 26.07 7.11
C LYS A 396 -5.00 26.55 8.28
N ARG A 397 -4.62 25.65 9.19
CA ARG A 397 -3.81 25.93 10.39
C ARG A 397 -2.42 25.30 10.31
N LYS A 398 -1.77 25.35 9.14
CA LYS A 398 -0.41 24.81 8.92
C LYS A 398 -0.26 23.35 9.36
N GLU A 399 -1.22 22.50 8.99
CA GLU A 399 -1.21 21.06 9.29
C GLU A 399 -1.26 20.74 10.80
N ALA A 400 -1.86 21.62 11.60
CA ALA A 400 -2.07 21.33 13.01
C ALA A 400 -2.91 20.03 13.18
N PRO A 401 -2.52 19.13 14.10
CA PRO A 401 -3.25 17.89 14.35
C PRO A 401 -4.60 18.18 15.01
N VAL A 402 -5.66 17.62 14.45
CA VAL A 402 -7.05 17.75 14.90
C VAL A 402 -7.62 16.36 15.15
N LYS A 403 -8.22 16.14 16.32
CA LYS A 403 -8.89 14.89 16.66
C LYS A 403 -10.24 14.80 15.96
N LEU A 404 -10.50 13.68 15.30
CA LEU A 404 -11.77 13.35 14.67
C LEU A 404 -12.67 12.59 15.63
N VAL A 405 -13.98 12.83 15.50
CA VAL A 405 -14.99 12.18 16.33
C VAL A 405 -15.96 11.43 15.42
N SER A 406 -16.17 10.16 15.74
CA SER A 406 -17.14 9.29 15.07
C SER A 406 -18.58 9.66 15.40
N TYR A 407 -19.05 10.81 14.89
CA TYR A 407 -20.42 11.31 15.09
C TYR A 407 -21.08 11.66 13.76
N SER A 408 -22.31 11.18 13.54
CA SER A 408 -22.95 11.28 12.22
C SER A 408 -23.41 12.71 11.85
N SER A 409 -23.73 13.55 12.84
CA SER A 409 -24.20 14.92 12.59
C SER A 409 -23.08 15.94 12.29
N LEU A 410 -21.82 15.54 12.47
CA LEU A 410 -20.66 16.37 12.18
C LEU A 410 -20.41 16.55 10.66
N PRO A 411 -19.60 17.54 10.24
CA PRO A 411 -19.16 17.67 8.86
C PRO A 411 -18.43 16.41 8.38
N PHE A 412 -18.66 16.03 7.12
CA PHE A 412 -18.15 14.78 6.55
C PHE A 412 -16.63 14.79 6.39
N VAL A 413 -15.98 13.72 6.86
CA VAL A 413 -14.58 13.39 6.59
C VAL A 413 -14.48 11.89 6.30
N GLY A 414 -13.99 11.54 5.11
CA GLY A 414 -13.76 10.17 4.69
C GLY A 414 -12.41 9.98 4.01
N LEU A 415 -11.79 8.81 4.20
CA LEU A 415 -10.51 8.46 3.60
C LEU A 415 -10.71 7.39 2.54
N ALA A 416 -10.27 7.65 1.31
CA ALA A 416 -10.16 6.62 0.28
C ALA A 416 -8.91 5.80 0.53
N PHE A 417 -9.06 4.50 0.78
CA PHE A 417 -7.91 3.63 1.05
C PHE A 417 -7.67 2.64 -0.08
N LYS A 418 -8.70 1.98 -0.63
CA LYS A 418 -8.55 1.01 -1.72
C LYS A 418 -9.23 1.49 -3.00
N LEU A 419 -8.57 1.28 -4.13
CA LEU A 419 -9.14 1.48 -5.46
C LEU A 419 -9.25 0.13 -6.16
N GLU A 420 -10.37 -0.10 -6.82
CA GLU A 420 -10.63 -1.33 -7.55
C GLU A 420 -11.37 -0.98 -8.84
N GLU A 421 -10.94 -1.51 -9.99
CA GLU A 421 -11.67 -1.30 -11.24
C GLU A 421 -12.46 -2.57 -11.55
N SER A 422 -13.78 -2.45 -11.50
CA SER A 422 -14.70 -3.51 -11.88
C SER A 422 -15.15 -3.31 -13.32
N ASN A 423 -15.80 -4.31 -13.92
CA ASN A 423 -16.47 -4.19 -15.23
C ASN A 423 -17.49 -3.04 -15.28
N PHE A 424 -18.00 -2.61 -14.11
CA PHE A 424 -18.95 -1.51 -13.97
C PHE A 424 -18.30 -0.13 -13.77
N GLY A 425 -16.95 -0.07 -13.77
CA GLY A 425 -16.17 1.15 -13.58
C GLY A 425 -15.33 1.12 -12.29
N GLN A 426 -14.68 2.25 -12.00
CA GLN A 426 -13.83 2.42 -10.82
C GLN A 426 -14.66 2.51 -9.54
N LEU A 427 -14.37 1.60 -8.62
CA LEU A 427 -14.81 1.56 -7.23
C LEU A 427 -13.71 2.18 -6.34
N THR A 428 -14.13 3.08 -5.46
CA THR A 428 -13.27 3.66 -4.42
C THR A 428 -13.81 3.28 -3.06
N TYR A 429 -13.03 2.54 -2.27
CA TYR A 429 -13.39 2.20 -0.90
C TYR A 429 -13.03 3.35 0.03
N ILE A 430 -14.03 3.82 0.76
CA ILE A 430 -13.94 4.95 1.67
C ILE A 430 -14.33 4.50 3.08
N ARG A 431 -13.46 4.79 4.05
CA ARG A 431 -13.80 4.75 5.47
C ARG A 431 -14.33 6.13 5.90
N VAL A 432 -15.52 6.17 6.47
CA VAL A 432 -16.12 7.41 7.01
C VAL A 432 -15.69 7.55 8.47
N TYR A 433 -14.91 8.58 8.79
CA TYR A 433 -14.49 8.84 10.17
C TYR A 433 -15.48 9.74 10.90
N GLN A 434 -16.03 10.73 10.20
CA GLN A 434 -16.89 11.74 10.79
C GLN A 434 -17.99 12.14 9.80
N GLY A 435 -19.18 12.45 10.32
CA GLY A 435 -20.32 12.85 9.53
C GLY A 435 -21.02 11.70 8.79
N THR A 436 -21.80 12.05 7.77
CA THR A 436 -22.52 11.06 6.93
C THR A 436 -22.22 11.28 5.45
N LEU A 437 -22.12 10.17 4.72
CA LEU A 437 -22.01 10.16 3.27
C LEU A 437 -23.37 9.77 2.67
N ARG A 438 -23.94 10.61 1.81
CA ARG A 438 -25.25 10.38 1.19
C ARG A 438 -25.15 10.26 -0.32
N LYS A 439 -25.99 9.41 -0.91
CA LYS A 439 -26.12 9.31 -2.36
C LYS A 439 -26.50 10.68 -2.95
N GLY A 440 -25.75 11.12 -3.97
CA GLY A 440 -25.94 12.42 -4.63
C GLY A 440 -25.23 13.61 -3.96
N MET A 441 -24.58 13.40 -2.81
CA MET A 441 -23.81 14.45 -2.12
C MET A 441 -22.61 14.90 -2.96
N ASN A 442 -22.29 16.18 -2.89
CA ASN A 442 -21.03 16.69 -3.44
C ASN A 442 -19.98 16.69 -2.32
N VAL A 443 -18.86 16.05 -2.59
CA VAL A 443 -17.67 16.00 -1.72
C VAL A 443 -16.51 16.72 -2.40
N PHE A 444 -15.51 17.10 -1.63
CA PHE A 444 -14.30 17.76 -2.10
C PHE A 444 -13.09 16.90 -1.78
N ASN A 445 -12.20 16.72 -2.75
CA ASN A 445 -10.92 16.04 -2.52
C ASN A 445 -9.92 17.04 -1.92
N ALA A 446 -9.41 16.78 -0.72
CA ALA A 446 -8.53 17.70 0.00
C ALA A 446 -7.20 17.98 -0.71
N ARG A 447 -6.67 17.02 -1.48
CA ARG A 447 -5.39 17.17 -2.20
C ARG A 447 -5.52 17.96 -3.50
N SER A 448 -6.59 17.71 -4.26
CA SER A 448 -6.78 18.32 -5.59
C SER A 448 -7.74 19.50 -5.61
N ASP A 449 -8.43 19.76 -4.50
CA ASP A 449 -9.52 20.73 -4.36
C ASP A 449 -10.64 20.57 -5.42
N LYS A 450 -10.77 19.36 -5.96
CA LYS A 450 -11.79 19.04 -6.96
C LYS A 450 -13.08 18.61 -6.29
N LYS A 451 -14.18 19.21 -6.74
CA LYS A 451 -15.53 18.83 -6.36
C LYS A 451 -15.97 17.58 -7.12
N VAL A 452 -16.35 16.54 -6.39
CA VAL A 452 -16.83 15.27 -6.93
C VAL A 452 -18.24 14.99 -6.40
N LYS A 453 -19.13 14.55 -7.29
CA LYS A 453 -20.48 14.13 -6.90
C LYS A 453 -20.50 12.63 -6.69
N ILE A 454 -21.04 12.15 -5.58
CA ILE A 454 -21.19 10.72 -5.28
C ILE A 454 -22.45 10.19 -5.99
N PRO A 455 -22.34 9.37 -7.04
CA PRO A 455 -23.50 8.92 -7.80
C PRO A 455 -24.23 7.77 -7.11
N LYS A 456 -23.47 6.83 -6.53
CA LYS A 456 -23.96 5.59 -5.94
C LYS A 456 -22.98 5.13 -4.85
N ILE A 457 -23.55 4.63 -3.75
CA ILE A 457 -22.83 4.03 -2.63
C ILE A 457 -23.24 2.57 -2.55
N VAL A 458 -22.26 1.69 -2.38
CA VAL A 458 -22.50 0.25 -2.22
C VAL A 458 -21.71 -0.30 -1.04
N ARG A 459 -22.29 -1.31 -0.38
CA ARG A 459 -21.54 -2.21 0.50
C ARG A 459 -21.15 -3.41 -0.33
N MET A 460 -19.85 -3.71 -0.34
CA MET A 460 -19.29 -4.83 -1.08
C MET A 460 -19.37 -6.08 -0.22
N HIS A 461 -19.83 -7.17 -0.82
CA HIS A 461 -19.76 -8.51 -0.25
C HIS A 461 -19.13 -9.45 -1.26
N SER A 462 -17.78 -9.53 -1.25
CA SER A 462 -17.04 -10.23 -2.31
C SER A 462 -17.49 -9.69 -3.68
N ASP A 463 -18.12 -10.50 -4.53
CA ASP A 463 -18.56 -10.10 -5.88
C ASP A 463 -19.98 -9.50 -5.92
N GLU A 464 -20.73 -9.53 -4.82
CA GLU A 464 -22.11 -9.03 -4.74
C GLU A 464 -22.16 -7.59 -4.18
N MET A 465 -23.04 -6.77 -4.76
CA MET A 465 -23.15 -5.35 -4.43
C MET A 465 -24.51 -5.03 -3.81
N GLU A 466 -24.51 -4.53 -2.58
CA GLU A 466 -25.71 -4.02 -1.90
C GLU A 466 -25.75 -2.49 -1.99
N GLU A 467 -26.76 -1.92 -2.64
CA GLU A 467 -26.90 -0.45 -2.76
C GLU A 467 -27.49 0.16 -1.49
N VAL A 468 -26.81 1.17 -0.95
CA VAL A 468 -27.22 1.87 0.28
C VAL A 468 -27.39 3.36 0.01
N GLN A 469 -28.36 4.01 0.67
CA GLN A 469 -28.65 5.43 0.48
C GLN A 469 -27.71 6.36 1.27
N GLU A 470 -27.30 5.94 2.46
CA GLU A 470 -26.43 6.69 3.36
C GLU A 470 -25.49 5.76 4.14
N ILE A 471 -24.31 6.28 4.48
CA ILE A 471 -23.31 5.61 5.32
C ILE A 471 -22.93 6.56 6.45
N ASN A 472 -22.87 6.01 7.66
CA ASN A 472 -22.63 6.75 8.90
C ASN A 472 -21.15 6.73 9.30
N ALA A 473 -20.80 7.57 10.28
CA ALA A 473 -19.47 7.57 10.87
C ALA A 473 -19.10 6.19 11.45
N GLY A 474 -17.86 5.78 11.24
CA GLY A 474 -17.30 4.50 11.67
C GLY A 474 -17.50 3.34 10.68
N GLU A 475 -18.18 3.53 9.56
CA GLU A 475 -18.44 2.47 8.58
C GLU A 475 -17.53 2.57 7.34
N ILE A 476 -17.42 1.46 6.60
CA ILE A 476 -16.70 1.34 5.33
C ILE A 476 -17.70 1.14 4.20
N CYS A 477 -17.48 1.82 3.08
CA CYS A 477 -18.31 1.68 1.88
C CYS A 477 -17.47 1.79 0.61
N ALA A 478 -18.04 1.41 -0.54
CA ALA A 478 -17.46 1.70 -1.84
C ALA A 478 -18.35 2.67 -2.62
N VAL A 479 -17.72 3.58 -3.36
CA VAL A 479 -18.39 4.56 -4.23
C VAL A 479 -17.95 4.41 -5.67
N PHE A 480 -18.90 4.63 -6.60
CA PHE A 480 -18.66 4.52 -8.03
C PHE A 480 -18.23 5.85 -8.65
N GLY A 481 -17.34 5.79 -9.64
CA GLY A 481 -17.08 6.90 -10.56
C GLY A 481 -16.38 8.10 -9.91
N VAL A 482 -15.68 7.86 -8.79
CA VAL A 482 -14.86 8.86 -8.12
C VAL A 482 -13.41 8.67 -8.57
N ASP A 483 -12.90 9.61 -9.38
CA ASP A 483 -11.49 9.63 -9.76
C ASP A 483 -10.67 10.21 -8.61
N CYS A 484 -9.85 9.37 -7.99
CA CYS A 484 -8.95 9.72 -6.91
C CYS A 484 -7.76 8.76 -6.84
N ALA A 485 -6.78 9.09 -6.01
CA ALA A 485 -5.69 8.19 -5.65
C ALA A 485 -5.96 7.54 -4.28
N SER A 486 -5.36 6.38 -4.03
CA SER A 486 -5.34 5.80 -2.68
C SER A 486 -4.66 6.77 -1.71
N GLY A 487 -5.27 6.98 -0.54
CA GLY A 487 -4.83 7.94 0.47
C GLY A 487 -5.49 9.32 0.37
N ASP A 488 -6.30 9.59 -0.66
CA ASP A 488 -7.01 10.86 -0.78
C ASP A 488 -8.10 11.01 0.30
N THR A 489 -8.18 12.19 0.92
CA THR A 489 -9.23 12.54 1.88
C THR A 489 -10.35 13.30 1.19
N PHE A 490 -11.59 12.92 1.48
CA PHE A 490 -12.81 13.60 1.04
C PHE A 490 -13.48 14.33 2.20
N THR A 491 -13.85 15.58 1.97
CA THR A 491 -14.60 16.40 2.93
C THR A 491 -15.89 16.96 2.31
N ASP A 492 -16.74 17.60 3.11
CA ASP A 492 -17.92 18.32 2.62
C ASP A 492 -17.61 19.69 1.98
N GLY A 493 -16.33 20.11 1.99
CA GLY A 493 -15.86 21.41 1.48
C GLY A 493 -15.86 22.55 2.49
N SER A 494 -16.44 22.34 3.69
CA SER A 494 -16.35 23.32 4.78
C SER A 494 -15.02 23.20 5.54
N LEU A 495 -14.59 21.96 5.75
CA LEU A 495 -13.37 21.59 6.44
C LEU A 495 -12.19 21.44 5.46
N GLY A 496 -11.06 22.08 5.80
CA GLY A 496 -9.77 21.91 5.11
C GLY A 496 -8.93 20.79 5.72
N TYR A 497 -9.57 19.70 6.11
CA TYR A 497 -8.91 18.58 6.80
C TYR A 497 -8.37 17.58 5.79
N THR A 498 -7.16 17.11 6.04
CA THR A 498 -6.56 15.97 5.34
C THR A 498 -6.15 14.93 6.36
N MET A 499 -6.32 13.64 6.04
CA MET A 499 -5.76 12.58 6.87
C MET A 499 -4.25 12.52 6.71
N SER A 500 -3.57 11.99 7.72
CA SER A 500 -2.13 11.68 7.62
C SER A 500 -1.87 10.70 6.49
N SER A 501 -0.78 10.94 5.74
CA SER A 501 -0.34 10.04 4.68
C SER A 501 0.04 8.67 5.24
N MET A 502 -0.29 7.61 4.51
CA MET A 502 0.22 6.27 4.78
C MET A 502 1.74 6.22 4.58
N PHE A 503 2.41 5.36 5.34
CA PHE A 503 3.82 5.08 5.09
C PHE A 503 3.95 4.27 3.80
N VAL A 504 4.63 4.84 2.79
CA VAL A 504 4.93 4.17 1.54
C VAL A 504 6.42 3.79 1.54
N PRO A 505 6.76 2.50 1.62
CA PRO A 505 8.15 2.06 1.57
C PRO A 505 8.75 2.36 0.18
N GLU A 506 10.07 2.50 0.14
CA GLU A 506 10.79 2.68 -1.13
C GLU A 506 10.88 1.36 -1.92
N PRO A 507 10.68 1.40 -3.24
CA PRO A 507 10.79 0.21 -4.07
C PRO A 507 12.24 -0.29 -4.11
N VAL A 508 12.42 -1.61 -3.99
CA VAL A 508 13.74 -2.26 -3.86
C VAL A 508 14.20 -2.96 -5.15
N ILE A 509 13.33 -3.12 -6.14
CA ILE A 509 13.66 -3.73 -7.43
C ILE A 509 13.19 -2.83 -8.57
N SER A 510 13.94 -2.82 -9.67
CA SER A 510 13.57 -2.14 -10.91
C SER A 510 13.79 -3.07 -12.11
N LEU A 511 12.86 -3.03 -13.07
CA LEU A 511 12.89 -3.79 -14.32
C LEU A 511 12.57 -2.85 -15.49
N SER A 512 13.24 -3.05 -16.63
CA SER A 512 12.80 -2.43 -17.87
C SER A 512 11.61 -3.20 -18.43
N ILE A 513 10.63 -2.49 -18.99
CA ILE A 513 9.44 -3.09 -19.57
C ILE A 513 9.10 -2.43 -20.90
N LYS A 514 8.78 -3.26 -21.89
CA LYS A 514 8.35 -2.82 -23.22
C LYS A 514 7.19 -3.68 -23.73
N PRO A 515 6.18 -3.10 -24.41
CA PRO A 515 5.16 -3.89 -25.08
C PRO A 515 5.78 -4.62 -26.28
N LYS A 516 5.42 -5.89 -26.50
CA LYS A 516 5.89 -6.66 -27.66
C LYS A 516 5.46 -6.04 -28.98
N ASN A 517 4.24 -5.51 -29.03
CA ASN A 517 3.67 -4.86 -30.20
C ASN A 517 3.49 -3.36 -29.97
N THR A 518 3.92 -2.54 -30.91
CA THR A 518 3.74 -1.08 -30.87
C THR A 518 2.27 -0.64 -30.93
N LYS A 519 1.35 -1.51 -31.39
CA LYS A 519 -0.09 -1.22 -31.42
C LYS A 519 -0.69 -1.14 -30.01
N ASP A 520 -0.08 -1.79 -29.04
CA ASP A 520 -0.60 -1.93 -27.69
C ASP A 520 -0.15 -0.79 -26.76
N THR A 521 0.67 0.15 -27.27
CA THR A 521 1.24 1.27 -26.49
C THR A 521 0.19 2.14 -25.80
N ALA A 522 -0.99 2.32 -26.41
CA ALA A 522 -2.07 3.10 -25.79
C ALA A 522 -2.66 2.38 -24.56
N ASN A 523 -2.91 1.07 -24.67
CA ASN A 523 -3.41 0.26 -23.55
C ASN A 523 -2.34 0.09 -22.48
N PHE A 524 -1.07 -0.05 -22.88
CA PHE A 524 0.08 -0.09 -21.98
C PHE A 524 0.17 1.18 -21.12
N SER A 525 0.09 2.36 -21.75
CA SER A 525 0.12 3.65 -21.03
C SER A 525 -1.08 3.81 -20.09
N LYS A 526 -2.26 3.31 -20.49
CA LYS A 526 -3.45 3.31 -19.63
C LYS A 526 -3.27 2.41 -18.41
N ALA A 527 -2.75 1.20 -18.60
CA ALA A 527 -2.50 0.24 -17.53
C ALA A 527 -1.49 0.78 -16.50
N MET A 528 -0.36 1.34 -16.96
CA MET A 528 0.67 1.90 -16.08
C MET A 528 0.13 3.03 -15.20
N ASN A 529 -0.57 3.99 -15.79
CA ASN A 529 -1.16 5.11 -15.05
C ASN A 529 -2.20 4.65 -14.04
N ARG A 530 -2.94 3.57 -14.33
CA ARG A 530 -3.87 2.97 -13.38
C ARG A 530 -3.14 2.33 -12.21
N PHE A 531 -2.20 1.43 -12.48
CA PHE A 531 -1.51 0.69 -11.43
C PHE A 531 -0.71 1.62 -10.52
N GLN A 532 -0.15 2.71 -11.05
CA GLN A 532 0.51 3.74 -10.23
C GLN A 532 -0.46 4.49 -9.29
N ARG A 533 -1.74 4.64 -9.66
CA ARG A 533 -2.77 5.23 -8.77
C ARG A 533 -3.29 4.22 -7.75
N GLU A 534 -3.37 2.95 -8.17
CA GLU A 534 -3.80 1.83 -7.34
C GLU A 534 -2.77 1.53 -6.24
N ASP A 535 -1.48 1.62 -6.55
CA ASP A 535 -0.37 1.27 -5.66
C ASP A 535 0.76 2.31 -5.74
N PRO A 536 1.01 3.08 -4.66
CA PRO A 536 2.06 4.10 -4.65
C PRO A 536 3.49 3.53 -4.62
N THR A 537 3.67 2.23 -4.34
CA THR A 537 4.98 1.57 -4.40
C THR A 537 5.37 1.17 -5.83
N PHE A 538 4.38 1.02 -6.72
CA PHE A 538 4.61 0.78 -8.14
C PHE A 538 4.94 2.10 -8.85
N ARG A 539 6.23 2.35 -9.06
CA ARG A 539 6.72 3.57 -9.70
C ARG A 539 7.08 3.29 -11.15
N VAL A 540 6.66 4.19 -12.03
CA VAL A 540 7.02 4.15 -13.46
C VAL A 540 7.78 5.43 -13.78
N HIS A 541 8.94 5.29 -14.40
CA HIS A 541 9.69 6.41 -14.94
C HIS A 541 10.30 6.03 -16.29
N VAL A 542 10.56 7.02 -17.13
CA VAL A 542 11.31 6.83 -18.37
C VAL A 542 12.72 7.28 -18.09
N ASP A 543 13.69 6.39 -18.30
CA ASP A 543 15.09 6.74 -18.13
C ASP A 543 15.52 7.74 -19.21
N ALA A 544 16.14 8.85 -18.81
CA ALA A 544 16.46 9.95 -19.73
C ALA A 544 17.55 9.56 -20.75
N GLU A 545 18.42 8.61 -20.43
CA GLU A 545 19.53 8.21 -21.28
C GLU A 545 19.16 7.06 -22.22
N SER A 546 18.60 5.96 -21.69
CA SER A 546 18.20 4.81 -22.49
C SER A 546 16.85 5.00 -23.20
N GLN A 547 16.03 5.96 -22.75
CA GLN A 547 14.64 6.15 -23.19
C GLN A 547 13.75 4.91 -22.97
N GLU A 548 14.20 3.99 -22.11
CA GLU A 548 13.43 2.81 -21.73
C GLU A 548 12.43 3.17 -20.62
N THR A 549 11.28 2.52 -20.64
CA THR A 549 10.32 2.61 -19.52
C THR A 549 10.77 1.62 -18.44
N VAL A 550 11.05 2.15 -17.25
CA VAL A 550 11.48 1.38 -16.08
C VAL A 550 10.36 1.37 -15.05
N ILE A 551 10.02 0.17 -14.57
CA ILE A 551 9.09 -0.06 -13.48
C ILE A 551 9.86 -0.45 -12.23
N SER A 552 9.47 0.11 -11.09
CA SER A 552 10.07 -0.18 -9.79
C SER A 552 9.00 -0.66 -8.81
N GLY A 553 9.35 -1.60 -7.94
CA GLY A 553 8.41 -2.21 -6.99
C GLY A 553 9.09 -2.86 -5.79
N MET A 554 8.28 -3.54 -4.96
CA MET A 554 8.70 -4.11 -3.67
C MET A 554 9.41 -5.47 -3.77
N GLY A 555 9.35 -6.15 -4.91
CA GLY A 555 9.98 -7.45 -5.13
C GLY A 555 9.72 -8.00 -6.53
N GLU A 556 10.34 -9.13 -6.84
CA GLU A 556 10.22 -9.78 -8.16
C GLU A 556 8.80 -10.29 -8.40
N LEU A 557 8.20 -10.95 -7.40
CA LEU A 557 6.82 -11.43 -7.48
C LEU A 557 5.84 -10.26 -7.62
N HIS A 558 6.11 -9.11 -6.98
CA HIS A 558 5.35 -7.88 -7.16
C HIS A 558 5.25 -7.48 -8.64
N LEU A 559 6.41 -7.32 -9.30
CA LEU A 559 6.47 -6.85 -10.68
C LEU A 559 5.92 -7.90 -11.66
N ASP A 560 6.19 -9.19 -11.42
CA ASP A 560 5.66 -10.28 -12.24
C ASP A 560 4.13 -10.30 -12.25
N ILE A 561 3.49 -10.07 -11.09
CA ILE A 561 2.04 -10.00 -10.99
C ILE A 561 1.49 -8.80 -11.77
N TYR A 562 2.14 -7.63 -11.71
CA TYR A 562 1.71 -6.48 -12.52
C TYR A 562 1.87 -6.71 -14.03
N VAL A 563 2.95 -7.37 -14.45
CA VAL A 563 3.16 -7.75 -15.86
C VAL A 563 2.06 -8.70 -16.34
N GLU A 564 1.73 -9.70 -15.53
CA GLU A 564 0.68 -10.66 -15.85
C GLU A 564 -0.73 -10.01 -15.81
N ARG A 565 -0.96 -9.04 -14.92
CA ARG A 565 -2.18 -8.21 -14.93
C ARG A 565 -2.30 -7.38 -16.20
N MET A 566 -1.22 -6.79 -16.72
CA MET A 566 -1.25 -6.10 -18.03
C MET A 566 -1.67 -7.05 -19.15
N ARG A 567 -1.16 -8.28 -19.11
CA ARG A 567 -1.50 -9.31 -20.08
C ARG A 567 -2.96 -9.73 -20.01
N ARG A 568 -3.49 -10.00 -18.82
CA ARG A 568 -4.87 -10.51 -18.64
C ARG A 568 -5.92 -9.40 -18.74
N GLU A 569 -5.71 -8.27 -18.06
CA GLU A 569 -6.69 -7.18 -17.98
C GLU A 569 -6.67 -6.29 -19.23
N TYR A 570 -5.49 -5.97 -19.76
CA TYR A 570 -5.33 -5.03 -20.88
C TYR A 570 -4.94 -5.69 -22.20
N ARG A 571 -4.72 -7.01 -22.21
CA ARG A 571 -4.29 -7.79 -23.38
C ARG A 571 -2.98 -7.27 -23.98
N VAL A 572 -2.08 -6.77 -23.13
CA VAL A 572 -0.77 -6.27 -23.53
C VAL A 572 0.28 -7.29 -23.11
N ASP A 573 0.88 -7.97 -24.09
CA ASP A 573 2.05 -8.79 -23.82
C ASP A 573 3.28 -7.90 -23.68
N CYS A 574 3.90 -7.92 -22.51
CA CYS A 574 5.11 -7.17 -22.21
C CYS A 574 6.35 -8.09 -22.21
N GLU A 575 7.49 -7.54 -22.62
CA GLU A 575 8.81 -8.11 -22.38
C GLU A 575 9.46 -7.35 -21.24
N THR A 576 9.95 -8.08 -20.24
CA THR A 576 10.74 -7.55 -19.14
C THR A 576 12.23 -7.78 -19.37
N GLY A 577 13.05 -6.86 -18.88
CA GLY A 577 14.50 -6.95 -18.95
C GLY A 577 15.15 -6.27 -17.74
N GLN A 578 16.47 -6.41 -17.66
CA GLN A 578 17.25 -5.61 -16.72
C GLN A 578 17.30 -4.15 -17.23
N PRO A 579 17.10 -3.15 -16.35
CA PRO A 579 17.33 -1.75 -16.70
C PRO A 579 18.75 -1.56 -17.23
N GLN A 580 18.91 -0.75 -18.28
CA GLN A 580 20.25 -0.41 -18.74
C GLN A 580 21.00 0.39 -17.68
N VAL A 581 22.22 -0.05 -17.37
CA VAL A 581 23.12 0.67 -16.48
C VAL A 581 23.77 1.81 -17.28
N ALA A 582 23.67 3.03 -16.76
CA ALA A 582 24.29 4.21 -17.36
C ALA A 582 25.81 4.22 -17.14
N TYR A 583 26.53 3.42 -17.92
CA TYR A 583 28.00 3.41 -17.95
C TYR A 583 28.54 4.75 -18.50
N ARG A 584 29.80 5.05 -18.17
CA ARG A 584 30.51 6.22 -18.71
C ARG A 584 31.85 5.78 -19.29
N GLU A 585 32.43 6.62 -20.14
CA GLU A 585 33.74 6.37 -20.72
C GLU A 585 34.73 7.45 -20.25
N THR A 586 35.99 7.09 -20.07
CA THR A 586 37.05 8.05 -19.77
C THR A 586 38.37 7.63 -20.41
N ILE A 587 39.36 8.51 -20.44
CA ILE A 587 40.73 8.20 -20.87
C ILE A 587 41.66 8.09 -19.67
N THR A 588 42.75 7.35 -19.79
CA THR A 588 43.71 7.17 -18.69
C THR A 588 45.08 7.76 -19.00
N LYS A 589 45.41 7.96 -20.29
CA LYS A 589 46.71 8.46 -20.73
C LYS A 589 46.56 9.72 -21.57
N ARG A 590 47.55 10.61 -21.45
CA ARG A 590 47.69 11.76 -22.34
C ARG A 590 48.12 11.30 -23.74
N VAL A 591 47.46 11.84 -24.76
CA VAL A 591 47.73 11.53 -26.17
C VAL A 591 47.74 12.80 -27.01
N ASN A 592 48.85 13.02 -27.73
CA ASN A 592 48.96 14.09 -28.71
C ASN A 592 48.31 13.69 -30.02
N PHE A 593 47.68 14.64 -30.71
CA PHE A 593 47.02 14.40 -31.99
C PHE A 593 47.30 15.51 -32.99
N ASP A 594 47.38 15.12 -34.26
CA ASP A 594 47.44 16.00 -35.43
C ASP A 594 46.49 15.41 -36.46
N HIS A 595 45.34 16.06 -36.65
CA HIS A 595 44.32 15.57 -37.58
C HIS A 595 43.99 16.66 -38.60
N THR A 596 44.13 16.30 -39.87
CA THR A 596 43.76 17.15 -41.02
C THR A 596 42.57 16.54 -41.74
N LEU A 597 41.46 17.29 -41.78
CA LEU A 597 40.32 17.01 -42.63
C LEU A 597 40.52 17.73 -43.97
N LYS A 598 40.63 16.97 -45.06
CA LYS A 598 40.67 17.49 -46.43
C LYS A 598 39.69 16.72 -47.30
N LYS A 599 38.58 17.34 -47.69
CA LYS A 599 37.64 16.79 -48.68
C LYS A 599 37.45 17.80 -49.81
N GLN A 600 37.68 17.35 -51.05
CA GLN A 600 37.49 18.18 -52.23
C GLN A 600 36.56 17.44 -53.20
N THR A 601 35.26 17.72 -53.09
CA THR A 601 34.22 17.19 -53.99
C THR A 601 33.66 18.33 -54.84
N GLY A 602 34.35 18.68 -55.94
CA GLY A 602 33.84 19.51 -57.04
C GLY A 602 33.36 20.95 -56.76
N GLY A 603 33.27 21.39 -55.50
CA GLY A 603 32.82 22.72 -55.04
C GLY A 603 33.67 23.25 -53.86
N SER A 604 33.10 24.11 -53.00
CA SER A 604 33.78 24.59 -51.77
C SER A 604 34.25 23.38 -50.95
N GLY A 605 35.56 23.24 -50.76
CA GLY A 605 36.14 22.12 -50.04
C GLY A 605 35.90 22.23 -48.54
N ASP A 606 36.17 21.13 -47.83
CA ASP A 606 36.33 21.14 -46.38
C ASP A 606 37.82 21.00 -46.07
N PHE A 607 38.41 22.04 -45.49
CA PHE A 607 39.77 22.02 -44.94
C PHE A 607 39.78 22.49 -43.48
N ALA A 608 40.28 21.63 -42.59
CA ALA A 608 40.58 22.00 -41.21
C ALA A 608 41.69 21.11 -40.66
N ARG A 609 42.73 21.70 -40.09
CA ARG A 609 43.77 20.97 -39.35
C ARG A 609 43.73 21.40 -37.89
N VAL A 610 43.63 20.42 -36.99
CA VAL A 610 43.60 20.63 -35.54
C VAL A 610 44.71 19.81 -34.89
N VAL A 611 45.54 20.48 -34.11
CA VAL A 611 46.68 19.89 -33.37
C VAL A 611 46.52 20.20 -31.89
N GLY A 612 46.82 19.21 -31.05
CA GLY A 612 46.59 19.32 -29.62
C GLY A 612 46.93 18.04 -28.88
N TRP A 613 46.43 17.96 -27.65
CA TRP A 613 46.45 16.73 -26.86
C TRP A 613 45.15 16.52 -26.10
N LEU A 614 44.88 15.25 -25.82
CA LEU A 614 43.77 14.78 -25.00
C LEU A 614 44.36 14.19 -23.72
N GLU A 615 43.88 14.60 -22.55
CA GLU A 615 44.37 14.11 -21.26
C GLU A 615 43.25 13.91 -20.23
N PRO A 616 43.42 13.00 -19.26
CA PRO A 616 42.45 12.83 -18.19
C PRO A 616 42.37 14.10 -17.33
N SER A 617 41.16 14.50 -16.98
CA SER A 617 40.89 15.57 -16.02
C SER A 617 41.10 15.08 -14.59
N GLU A 618 41.45 15.99 -13.68
CA GLU A 618 41.60 15.69 -12.23
C GLU A 618 40.28 15.23 -11.59
N SER A 619 39.15 15.66 -12.14
CA SER A 619 37.81 15.31 -11.67
C SER A 619 36.99 14.63 -12.76
N LEU A 620 36.34 13.51 -12.41
CA LEU A 620 35.42 12.79 -13.30
C LEU A 620 34.07 13.49 -13.50
N SER A 621 33.83 14.65 -12.88
CA SER A 621 32.55 15.36 -12.94
C SER A 621 32.35 16.13 -14.24
N GLU A 622 33.40 16.71 -14.82
CA GLU A 622 33.30 17.62 -15.97
C GLU A 622 34.39 17.38 -17.02
N ASN A 623 34.00 17.59 -18.28
CA ASN A 623 34.92 17.63 -19.41
C ASN A 623 35.38 19.07 -19.63
N LYS A 624 36.66 19.26 -19.92
CA LYS A 624 37.26 20.59 -20.10
C LYS A 624 37.76 20.74 -21.54
N PHE A 625 37.56 21.93 -22.09
CA PHE A 625 38.11 22.32 -23.38
C PHE A 625 38.95 23.57 -23.16
N GLU A 626 40.22 23.52 -23.54
CA GLU A 626 41.14 24.64 -23.37
C GLU A 626 41.80 24.99 -24.72
N GLU A 627 41.96 26.28 -24.97
CA GLU A 627 42.66 26.81 -26.12
C GLU A 627 44.01 27.41 -25.69
N GLN A 628 45.09 26.95 -26.31
CA GLN A 628 46.46 27.43 -26.06
C GLN A 628 47.11 27.85 -27.39
N ILE A 629 46.38 28.62 -28.20
CA ILE A 629 46.84 29.03 -29.53
C ILE A 629 47.68 30.30 -29.41
N THR A 630 48.88 30.24 -29.99
CA THR A 630 49.80 31.39 -30.05
C THR A 630 49.80 31.97 -31.47
N GLY A 631 49.49 33.25 -31.63
CA GLY A 631 49.59 33.94 -32.93
C GLY A 631 48.37 33.86 -33.86
N GLY A 632 47.21 33.38 -33.38
CA GLY A 632 45.93 33.50 -34.10
C GLY A 632 45.81 32.64 -35.37
N THR A 633 46.46 31.47 -35.42
CA THR A 633 46.42 30.53 -36.57
C THR A 633 45.01 29.99 -36.85
N ILE A 634 44.17 29.92 -35.82
CA ILE A 634 42.74 29.61 -35.90
C ILE A 634 41.97 30.81 -35.32
N SER A 635 40.90 31.25 -35.98
CA SER A 635 40.04 32.32 -35.47
C SER A 635 39.16 31.84 -34.30
N GLU A 636 38.79 32.74 -33.39
CA GLU A 636 37.88 32.44 -32.25
C GLU A 636 36.58 31.77 -32.69
N LYS A 637 36.06 32.18 -33.86
CA LYS A 637 34.86 31.59 -34.47
C LYS A 637 35.02 30.09 -34.76
N PHE A 638 36.19 29.67 -35.22
CA PHE A 638 36.48 28.26 -35.47
C PHE A 638 36.83 27.50 -34.19
N LEU A 639 37.40 28.16 -33.18
CA LEU A 639 37.66 27.56 -31.86
C LEU A 639 36.35 27.22 -31.14
N TYR A 640 35.36 28.11 -31.19
CA TYR A 640 34.02 27.81 -30.69
C TYR A 640 33.35 26.64 -31.44
N ALA A 641 33.65 26.48 -32.74
CA ALA A 641 33.18 25.32 -33.51
C ALA A 641 33.90 24.02 -33.10
N CYS A 642 35.19 24.10 -32.74
CA CYS A 642 35.95 23.01 -32.15
C CYS A 642 35.37 22.61 -30.78
N GLU A 643 35.10 23.57 -29.89
CA GLU A 643 34.47 23.32 -28.59
C GLU A 643 33.12 22.61 -28.74
N LYS A 644 32.27 23.07 -29.66
CA LYS A 644 31.01 22.37 -30.02
C LYS A 644 31.25 20.97 -30.58
N GLY A 645 32.33 20.77 -31.32
CA GLY A 645 32.74 19.46 -31.84
C GLY A 645 33.14 18.50 -30.71
N PHE A 646 33.93 18.99 -29.75
CA PHE A 646 34.33 18.28 -28.55
C PHE A 646 33.13 17.89 -27.68
N ASN A 647 32.27 18.85 -27.33
CA ASN A 647 31.08 18.58 -26.51
C ASN A 647 30.16 17.53 -27.16
N ALA A 648 29.93 17.61 -28.47
CA ALA A 648 29.17 16.61 -29.21
C ALA A 648 29.86 15.22 -29.25
N SER A 649 31.20 15.18 -29.24
CA SER A 649 31.95 13.94 -29.12
C SER A 649 31.92 13.34 -27.71
N CYS A 650 31.78 14.18 -26.68
CA CYS A 650 31.63 13.72 -25.31
C CYS A 650 30.23 13.17 -25.01
N GLU A 651 29.19 13.56 -25.75
CA GLU A 651 27.85 12.99 -25.61
C GLU A 651 27.81 11.49 -25.98
N LYS A 652 28.56 11.10 -27.04
CA LYS A 652 28.60 9.74 -27.54
C LYS A 652 30.04 9.26 -27.73
N GLY A 653 30.53 8.55 -26.73
CA GLY A 653 31.86 7.97 -26.68
C GLY A 653 32.10 6.93 -27.78
N PRO A 654 33.35 6.75 -28.22
CA PRO A 654 33.67 5.82 -29.29
C PRO A 654 33.78 4.36 -28.84
N LEU A 655 33.86 4.06 -27.54
CA LEU A 655 34.06 2.70 -27.05
C LEU A 655 32.75 1.91 -26.92
N LEU A 656 31.75 2.48 -26.24
CA LEU A 656 30.44 1.90 -25.98
C LEU A 656 29.29 2.78 -26.48
N GLY A 657 29.57 3.99 -26.96
CA GLY A 657 28.52 4.95 -27.30
C GLY A 657 27.91 5.65 -26.10
N HIS A 658 28.52 5.58 -24.92
CA HIS A 658 28.06 6.24 -23.70
C HIS A 658 28.75 7.60 -23.51
N ARG A 659 28.20 8.43 -22.63
CA ARG A 659 28.77 9.75 -22.34
C ARG A 659 30.19 9.62 -21.77
N VAL A 660 31.09 10.43 -22.31
CA VAL A 660 32.47 10.55 -21.84
C VAL A 660 32.53 11.52 -20.66
N LEU A 661 33.29 11.16 -19.62
CA LEU A 661 33.54 11.98 -18.44
C LEU A 661 35.04 12.15 -18.16
N GLY A 662 35.39 13.23 -17.47
CA GLY A 662 36.74 13.51 -17.00
C GLY A 662 37.78 13.58 -18.11
N THR A 663 37.42 14.13 -19.27
CA THR A 663 38.35 14.29 -20.40
C THR A 663 38.63 15.78 -20.64
N SER A 664 39.90 16.13 -20.76
CA SER A 664 40.36 17.47 -21.15
C SER A 664 40.94 17.44 -22.57
N MET A 665 40.47 18.34 -23.44
CA MET A 665 41.01 18.52 -24.78
C MET A 665 41.64 19.90 -24.90
N VAL A 666 42.93 19.93 -25.21
CA VAL A 666 43.69 21.17 -25.40
C VAL A 666 44.08 21.31 -26.86
N ILE A 667 43.68 22.41 -27.50
CA ILE A 667 44.12 22.76 -28.87
C ILE A 667 45.22 23.80 -28.77
N ASN A 668 46.42 23.47 -29.27
CA ASN A 668 47.58 24.35 -29.20
C ASN A 668 47.99 24.92 -30.58
N ASP A 669 47.65 24.23 -31.67
CA ASP A 669 47.99 24.68 -33.03
C ASP A 669 46.99 24.14 -34.07
N GLY A 670 47.04 24.68 -35.28
CA GLY A 670 46.26 24.19 -36.41
C GLY A 670 46.42 25.04 -37.66
N ALA A 671 45.71 24.67 -38.72
CA ALA A 671 45.78 25.38 -40.00
C ALA A 671 44.40 25.60 -40.60
N THR A 672 44.24 26.80 -41.16
CA THR A 672 43.05 27.25 -41.90
C THR A 672 43.40 27.41 -43.38
N HIS A 673 42.38 27.32 -44.23
CA HIS A 673 42.46 27.66 -45.65
C HIS A 673 41.42 28.73 -45.96
N ALA A 674 41.81 29.75 -46.73
CA ALA A 674 40.99 30.96 -46.90
C ALA A 674 39.62 30.69 -47.56
N VAL A 675 39.50 29.65 -48.39
CA VAL A 675 38.28 29.36 -49.17
C VAL A 675 37.56 28.10 -48.70
N ASP A 676 38.30 27.13 -48.15
CA ASP A 676 37.77 25.79 -47.85
C ASP A 676 37.58 25.55 -46.34
N SER A 677 37.94 26.49 -45.46
CA SER A 677 37.69 26.35 -44.03
C SER A 677 36.32 26.89 -43.64
N SER A 678 35.53 26.03 -42.99
CA SER A 678 34.21 26.34 -42.46
C SER A 678 34.09 25.92 -40.99
N GLU A 679 33.10 26.46 -40.26
CA GLU A 679 32.79 26.01 -38.90
C GLU A 679 32.48 24.52 -38.85
N MET A 680 31.79 24.00 -39.87
CA MET A 680 31.46 22.58 -39.97
C MET A 680 32.72 21.73 -40.21
N ALA A 681 33.69 22.22 -40.99
CA ALA A 681 34.96 21.53 -41.21
C ALA A 681 35.76 21.41 -39.90
N PHE A 682 35.86 22.49 -39.10
CA PHE A 682 36.55 22.45 -37.80
C PHE A 682 35.81 21.59 -36.76
N LYS A 683 34.47 21.65 -36.73
CA LYS A 683 33.66 20.76 -35.90
C LYS A 683 33.91 19.28 -36.24
N ASN A 684 33.85 18.93 -37.52
CA ASN A 684 34.05 17.55 -37.99
C ASN A 684 35.50 17.08 -37.80
N ALA A 685 36.49 17.96 -38.03
CA ALA A 685 37.89 17.65 -37.80
C ALA A 685 38.15 17.36 -36.32
N THR A 686 37.57 18.14 -35.42
CA THR A 686 37.65 17.94 -33.96
C THR A 686 37.03 16.61 -33.54
N GLN A 687 35.85 16.26 -34.07
CA GLN A 687 35.20 14.98 -33.77
C GLN A 687 36.03 13.77 -34.25
N GLN A 688 36.66 13.88 -35.43
CA GLN A 688 37.53 12.82 -35.95
C GLN A 688 38.84 12.71 -35.18
N ALA A 689 39.43 13.85 -34.80
CA ALA A 689 40.60 13.90 -33.93
C ALA A 689 40.30 13.21 -32.59
N PHE A 690 39.21 13.61 -31.93
CA PHE A 690 38.78 13.03 -30.67
C PHE A 690 38.62 11.50 -30.77
N ARG A 691 37.89 10.98 -31.77
CA ARG A 691 37.68 9.53 -31.93
C ARG A 691 38.98 8.73 -32.08
N LYS A 692 39.94 9.26 -32.83
CA LYS A 692 41.25 8.59 -33.02
C LYS A 692 42.09 8.63 -31.75
N SER A 693 42.17 9.80 -31.11
CA SER A 693 42.97 10.01 -29.92
C SER A 693 42.42 9.29 -28.70
N PHE A 694 41.10 9.20 -28.58
CA PHE A 694 40.43 8.53 -27.46
C PHE A 694 40.79 7.04 -27.40
N ILE A 695 40.83 6.35 -28.54
CA ILE A 695 41.22 4.92 -28.62
C ILE A 695 42.70 4.75 -28.24
N GLN A 696 43.56 5.69 -28.66
CA GLN A 696 44.98 5.67 -28.29
C GLN A 696 45.22 6.01 -26.81
N GLY A 697 44.27 6.72 -26.17
CA GLY A 697 44.32 7.16 -24.77
C GLY A 697 44.06 6.09 -23.72
N ALA A 698 44.09 4.82 -24.12
CA ALA A 698 43.74 3.66 -23.30
C ALA A 698 42.40 3.87 -22.57
N PRO A 699 41.28 3.86 -23.32
CA PRO A 699 39.97 4.21 -22.79
C PRO A 699 39.51 3.19 -21.76
N GLN A 700 38.83 3.69 -20.72
CA GLN A 700 38.31 2.91 -19.61
C GLN A 700 36.81 3.15 -19.45
N VAL A 701 36.08 2.08 -19.13
CA VAL A 701 34.65 2.15 -18.81
C VAL A 701 34.50 2.39 -17.32
N LEU A 702 33.64 3.32 -16.96
CA LEU A 702 33.25 3.60 -15.59
C LEU A 702 31.85 3.04 -15.35
N GLU A 703 31.69 2.36 -14.21
CA GLU A 703 30.40 1.90 -13.71
C GLU A 703 29.91 2.81 -12.57
N PRO A 704 28.58 2.97 -12.42
CA PRO A 704 28.03 3.69 -11.28
C PRO A 704 28.10 2.82 -10.02
N LEU A 705 28.75 3.34 -8.98
CA LEU A 705 28.70 2.80 -7.63
C LEU A 705 27.54 3.43 -6.85
N MET A 706 26.86 2.59 -6.10
CA MET A 706 25.71 2.90 -5.28
C MET A 706 26.11 2.81 -3.81
N LYS A 707 25.89 3.90 -3.06
CA LYS A 707 26.02 3.90 -1.61
C LYS A 707 24.84 3.11 -1.07
N THR A 708 25.12 1.89 -0.62
CA THR A 708 24.12 0.92 -0.17
C THR A 708 24.14 0.85 1.35
N THR A 709 22.99 1.06 1.96
CA THR A 709 22.77 0.91 3.40
C THR A 709 21.94 -0.34 3.62
N ILE A 710 22.43 -1.28 4.43
CA ILE A 710 21.73 -2.55 4.72
C ILE A 710 21.49 -2.65 6.21
N THR A 711 20.25 -2.83 6.62
CA THR A 711 19.89 -3.05 8.02
C THR A 711 19.32 -4.45 8.20
N ALA A 712 19.87 -5.21 9.15
CA ALA A 712 19.40 -6.56 9.46
C ALA A 712 19.68 -6.93 10.93
N PRO A 713 19.03 -7.97 11.48
CA PRO A 713 19.33 -8.43 12.85
C PRO A 713 20.74 -8.98 13.02
N ASN A 714 21.33 -8.74 14.21
CA ASN A 714 22.72 -9.10 14.53
C ASN A 714 23.09 -10.57 14.24
N GLU A 715 22.13 -11.49 14.33
CA GLU A 715 22.32 -12.93 14.03
C GLU A 715 22.75 -13.21 12.57
N PHE A 716 22.48 -12.30 11.63
CA PHE A 716 22.77 -12.47 10.20
C PHE A 716 23.96 -11.67 9.70
N GLN A 717 24.72 -11.00 10.57
CA GLN A 717 25.84 -10.13 10.19
C GLN A 717 26.85 -10.84 9.29
N GLY A 718 27.27 -12.05 9.65
CA GLY A 718 28.22 -12.83 8.85
C GLY A 718 27.68 -13.19 7.46
N ASN A 719 26.38 -13.47 7.34
CA ASN A 719 25.75 -13.81 6.06
C ASN A 719 25.71 -12.59 5.12
N VAL A 720 25.35 -11.43 5.64
CA VAL A 720 25.27 -10.17 4.86
C VAL A 720 26.64 -9.76 4.36
N VAL A 721 27.66 -9.77 5.23
CA VAL A 721 29.05 -9.45 4.84
C VAL A 721 29.57 -10.44 3.80
N GLY A 722 29.29 -11.74 3.97
CA GLY A 722 29.64 -12.75 2.97
C GLY A 722 28.99 -12.53 1.60
N LEU A 723 27.76 -12.00 1.58
CA LEU A 723 27.02 -11.71 0.36
C LEU A 723 27.55 -10.46 -0.36
N LEU A 724 27.90 -9.41 0.38
CA LEU A 724 28.58 -8.21 -0.15
C LEU A 724 29.93 -8.56 -0.79
N ASN A 725 30.73 -9.40 -0.12
CA ASN A 725 32.02 -9.84 -0.64
C ASN A 725 31.87 -10.64 -1.94
N LYS A 726 30.83 -11.49 -2.08
CA LYS A 726 30.54 -12.21 -3.33
C LYS A 726 30.21 -11.29 -4.50
N ARG A 727 29.74 -10.07 -4.22
CA ARG A 727 29.36 -9.06 -5.22
C ARG A 727 30.42 -7.99 -5.42
N ASN A 728 31.64 -8.22 -4.89
CA ASN A 728 32.78 -7.30 -4.94
C ASN A 728 32.44 -5.89 -4.39
N ALA A 729 31.56 -5.82 -3.40
CA ALA A 729 31.23 -4.56 -2.74
C ALA A 729 32.36 -4.11 -1.80
N VAL A 730 32.54 -2.80 -1.66
CA VAL A 730 33.49 -2.20 -0.72
C VAL A 730 32.71 -1.80 0.53
N ILE A 731 32.98 -2.48 1.64
CA ILE A 731 32.34 -2.14 2.93
C ILE A 731 33.10 -0.96 3.53
N ASN A 732 32.38 0.15 3.76
CA ASN A 732 32.93 1.37 4.33
C ASN A 732 32.84 1.35 5.85
N ASP A 733 31.65 1.04 6.39
CA ASP A 733 31.41 1.05 7.83
C ASP A 733 30.35 0.02 8.24
N THR A 734 30.33 -0.34 9.53
CA THR A 734 29.34 -1.22 10.14
C THR A 734 29.00 -0.74 11.53
N GLU A 735 27.78 -0.24 11.69
CA GLU A 735 27.22 0.16 12.98
C GLU A 735 26.45 -1.01 13.59
N ILE A 736 26.75 -1.37 14.83
CA ILE A 736 26.07 -2.45 15.55
C ILE A 736 25.20 -1.83 16.63
N GLY A 737 23.88 -1.89 16.41
CA GLY A 737 22.87 -1.54 17.39
C GLY A 737 22.53 -2.71 18.33
N PRO A 738 21.65 -2.48 19.32
CA PRO A 738 21.27 -3.51 20.29
C PRO A 738 20.49 -4.68 19.68
N GLU A 739 19.74 -4.47 18.58
CA GLU A 739 18.92 -5.51 17.94
C GLU A 739 19.30 -5.77 16.48
N ASP A 740 19.66 -4.70 15.79
CA ASP A 740 20.03 -4.65 14.40
C ASP A 740 21.44 -4.09 14.21
N PHE A 741 22.05 -4.42 13.09
CA PHE A 741 23.26 -3.79 12.60
C PHE A 741 22.96 -3.15 11.26
N THR A 742 23.65 -2.06 10.98
CA THR A 742 23.58 -1.32 9.72
C THR A 742 24.96 -1.35 9.05
N VAL A 743 25.02 -1.80 7.80
CA VAL A 743 26.25 -1.82 6.99
C VAL A 743 26.15 -0.77 5.90
N TYR A 744 27.20 0.03 5.77
CA TYR A 744 27.38 0.98 4.68
C TYR A 744 28.42 0.43 3.70
N ALA A 745 28.02 0.21 2.45
CA ALA A 745 28.90 -0.34 1.42
C ALA A 745 28.67 0.33 0.06
N ASP A 746 29.76 0.55 -0.69
CA ASP A 746 29.68 0.93 -2.09
C ASP A 746 29.58 -0.32 -2.97
N CYS A 747 28.49 -0.43 -3.71
CA CYS A 747 28.17 -1.58 -4.56
C CYS A 747 27.98 -1.14 -6.01
N SER A 748 28.44 -1.93 -6.99
CA SER A 748 28.15 -1.67 -8.40
C SER A 748 26.65 -1.84 -8.67
N LEU A 749 26.03 -0.89 -9.38
CA LEU A 749 24.62 -1.01 -9.76
C LEU A 749 24.35 -2.29 -10.56
N ASN A 750 25.29 -2.67 -11.44
CA ASN A 750 25.21 -3.90 -12.22
C ASN A 750 25.26 -5.15 -11.33
N SER A 751 26.10 -5.12 -10.29
CA SER A 751 26.18 -6.22 -9.34
C SER A 751 25.05 -6.19 -8.31
N MET A 752 24.08 -5.27 -8.36
CA MET A 752 22.95 -5.21 -7.41
C MET A 752 21.64 -5.78 -7.97
N PHE A 753 21.60 -6.16 -9.25
CA PHE A 753 20.44 -6.86 -9.80
C PHE A 753 20.20 -8.19 -9.06
N GLY A 754 18.93 -8.41 -8.68
CA GLY A 754 18.51 -9.58 -7.88
C GLY A 754 19.07 -9.63 -6.46
N PHE A 755 19.66 -8.54 -5.95
CA PHE A 755 20.21 -8.48 -4.59
C PHE A 755 19.13 -8.68 -3.52
N SER A 756 17.97 -8.04 -3.68
CA SER A 756 16.85 -8.12 -2.75
C SER A 756 16.45 -9.56 -2.41
N SER A 757 16.29 -10.42 -3.43
CA SER A 757 15.91 -11.83 -3.24
C SER A 757 16.96 -12.62 -2.46
N GLN A 758 18.25 -12.38 -2.74
CA GLN A 758 19.34 -13.06 -2.02
C GLN A 758 19.51 -12.54 -0.58
N LEU A 759 19.39 -11.23 -0.37
CA LEU A 759 19.44 -10.62 0.96
C LEU A 759 18.33 -11.20 1.83
N ARG A 760 17.10 -11.23 1.32
CA ARG A 760 15.94 -11.81 2.03
C ARG A 760 16.17 -13.29 2.36
N ALA A 761 16.66 -14.08 1.41
CA ALA A 761 16.97 -15.49 1.68
C ALA A 761 18.02 -15.65 2.80
N SER A 762 19.07 -14.83 2.80
CA SER A 762 20.17 -14.89 3.77
C SER A 762 19.82 -14.39 5.18
N THR A 763 18.79 -13.54 5.29
CA THR A 763 18.33 -12.88 6.52
C THR A 763 16.95 -13.37 6.98
N GLN A 764 16.45 -14.47 6.40
CA GLN A 764 15.10 -15.00 6.64
C GLN A 764 13.98 -13.95 6.41
N GLY A 765 14.20 -13.03 5.48
CA GLY A 765 13.28 -11.96 5.11
C GLY A 765 13.27 -10.76 6.07
N LYS A 766 14.22 -10.65 7.00
CA LYS A 766 14.30 -9.55 7.97
C LYS A 766 15.23 -8.41 7.54
N GLY A 767 16.07 -8.63 6.52
CA GLY A 767 17.00 -7.62 6.03
C GLY A 767 16.33 -6.66 5.04
N GLU A 768 16.62 -5.38 5.21
CA GLU A 768 16.21 -4.28 4.34
C GLU A 768 17.46 -3.58 3.78
N PHE A 769 17.36 -3.01 2.59
CA PHE A 769 18.43 -2.19 2.03
C PHE A 769 17.88 -0.98 1.29
N SER A 770 18.62 0.11 1.32
CA SER A 770 18.42 1.30 0.51
C SER A 770 19.69 1.59 -0.28
N MET A 771 19.55 2.26 -1.43
CA MET A 771 20.69 2.58 -2.27
C MET A 771 20.53 3.93 -2.97
N GLU A 772 21.60 4.71 -2.98
CA GLU A 772 21.66 6.01 -3.64
C GLU A 772 22.90 6.08 -4.54
N PHE A 773 22.85 6.88 -5.61
CA PHE A 773 24.02 7.09 -6.45
C PHE A 773 25.15 7.74 -5.63
N SER A 774 26.34 7.13 -5.65
CA SER A 774 27.53 7.62 -4.94
C SER A 774 28.44 8.36 -5.91
N HIS A 775 29.09 7.61 -6.82
CA HIS A 775 30.05 8.14 -7.78
C HIS A 775 30.32 7.11 -8.89
N TYR A 776 31.06 7.51 -9.91
CA TYR A 776 31.55 6.61 -10.96
C TYR A 776 32.93 6.07 -10.62
N SER A 777 33.15 4.77 -10.84
CA SER A 777 34.42 4.09 -10.60
C SER A 777 34.80 3.21 -11.79
N PRO A 778 36.10 2.96 -12.04
CA PRO A 778 36.55 2.02 -13.06
C PRO A 778 35.88 0.64 -12.98
N ALA A 779 35.24 0.23 -14.08
CA ALA A 779 34.65 -1.10 -14.17
C ALA A 779 35.74 -2.20 -14.21
N PRO A 780 35.47 -3.39 -13.64
CA PRO A 780 36.38 -4.51 -13.72
C PRO A 780 36.77 -4.85 -15.18
N PRO A 781 38.03 -5.22 -15.47
CA PRO A 781 38.48 -5.48 -16.84
C PRO A 781 37.70 -6.58 -17.57
N GLN A 782 37.15 -7.55 -16.83
CA GLN A 782 36.29 -8.60 -17.38
C GLN A 782 34.96 -8.02 -17.88
N LEU A 783 34.31 -7.20 -17.06
CA LEU A 783 33.05 -6.53 -17.40
C LEU A 783 33.24 -5.56 -18.56
N GLN A 784 34.34 -4.80 -18.57
CA GLN A 784 34.66 -3.90 -19.69
C GLN A 784 34.75 -4.65 -21.03
N LYS A 785 35.42 -5.81 -21.08
CA LYS A 785 35.53 -6.61 -22.30
C LYS A 785 34.18 -7.14 -22.77
N GLU A 786 33.34 -7.56 -21.84
CA GLU A 786 31.99 -8.06 -22.14
C GLU A 786 31.10 -6.95 -22.74
N LEU A 787 31.12 -5.76 -22.15
CA LEU A 787 30.36 -4.61 -22.63
C LEU A 787 30.80 -4.18 -24.04
N VAL A 788 32.11 -4.15 -24.30
CA VAL A 788 32.65 -3.82 -25.63
C VAL A 788 32.22 -4.85 -26.67
N ALA A 789 32.32 -6.15 -26.35
CA ALA A 789 31.88 -7.21 -27.26
C ALA A 789 30.38 -7.14 -27.55
N LYS A 790 29.55 -6.81 -26.55
CA LYS A 790 28.11 -6.61 -26.72
C LYS A 790 27.81 -5.41 -27.64
N TYR A 791 28.49 -4.29 -27.43
CA TYR A 791 28.33 -3.10 -28.25
C TYR A 791 28.75 -3.33 -29.72
N GLU A 792 29.87 -4.02 -29.94
CA GLU A 792 30.31 -4.40 -31.29
C GLU A 792 29.31 -5.30 -32.02
N LYS A 793 28.66 -6.21 -31.28
CA LYS A 793 27.59 -7.06 -31.82
C LYS A 793 26.36 -6.23 -32.19
N GLU A 794 25.91 -5.35 -31.32
CA GLU A 794 24.77 -4.46 -31.59
C GLU A 794 25.03 -3.53 -32.79
N GLN A 795 26.27 -3.06 -32.98
CA GLN A 795 26.64 -2.30 -34.18
C GLN A 795 26.59 -3.14 -35.45
N LYS A 796 27.02 -4.41 -35.40
CA LYS A 796 26.93 -5.33 -36.55
C LYS A 796 25.49 -5.68 -36.90
N ASP A 797 24.60 -5.77 -35.92
CA ASP A 797 23.18 -6.07 -36.14
C ASP A 797 22.40 -4.84 -36.66
N ARG A 798 22.90 -3.62 -36.42
CA ARG A 798 22.31 -2.36 -36.91
C ARG A 798 22.75 -1.97 -38.33
N ASN A 799 23.91 -2.46 -38.78
CA ASN A 799 24.49 -2.20 -40.10
C ASN A 799 24.15 -3.33 -41.07
#